data_AF-A0A3M1W299-F1
#
_entry.id   AF-A0A3M1W299-F1
#
_cell.length_a   1.000
_cell.length_b   1.000
_cell.length_c   1.000
_cell.angle_alpha   90.00
_cell.angle_beta   90.00
_cell.angle_gamma   90.00
#
_symmetry.space_group_name_H-M   'P 1'
#
loop_
_entity.id
_entity.type
_entity.pdbx_description
1 polymer ?
#
loop_
_entity_poly.entity_id
_entity_poly.type
_entity_poly.pdbx_seq_one_letter_code
_entity_poly.pdbx_strand_id
1 'polypeptide(L)'
;MRSRRGWWRWTIGAASLLAGAAVLGLPSEPEPEWLEIDYRPFVDLDRISHSGETVGELLDRLGGRPRPAGSERPEDRAAHALLDPLLEPYAFVLSDVVDALVEPPQLPWVEVGALWSPGEPQPAWAELLRSRRFLVESDGAGRLRAFLPFRESEPIAGEPPVGSEAAARAAWEDAWPVLRLVAAAERRRLGGDRPLAVEVYAYTHEPARTRFHVGVRPFRTEISETAPDGRRPPLDLDRIQRFLDSGWQLEGGRVEPDGTLRLFGSRPKRPPALLGHPVTLADVAVAYRAVFHGGAAEPYMSLDRGDRAERMTVNYGGRLRDTRLGLVSLLCDVRFKTFSVGLDPLRGGDVRERLRARVPDFATHVERFARLAGPEAAGGQQTRLWFYPDDVEMALSARGDLMALARARMTAASERAGGGAGEDVPAWTRGLVEQINAQYDALAEEFPELAGLDQAVRWLALFTWLRQLDRQGALLPELDALLAVPLPSVPTPRSFPQVVAVHAIPPAGREGPVDVFDRSPVVDALARLAPREGERLSPRRRFARALAALDRNHPQQAALAREMEAIDPRRASTADLLRLARRAERLRLHALALRSLPEAGRRRLEERRKTEGPELRVFDVAIGGLDLGMGRALAGAARRSLRWGSSGVAALAAPEAVGAGPAPRPEAPREEWRRDPEGLPDAVLPDHGLGQAPEHAAAGGSFKRRYRETASGWFQRLEEETSGTVWLQVVTDPDGPEARSRLVELGPDGRAVRFERTEEGRQLAYRLARDGSRVVARRAGRARLLPFLRLRPGSHAGPTRATLQPADLVTLSLESPGEAADPERAPVTVSFRLSDGRAFTAPVPRPLLQRLVMGPEAVPAPEKGVPGLAPLPEMAGRPRAVMVLEGAGRGLPPWAVAPAPAVPGEEEAERVALGFASWRDRTSGPAAVVGVDVARSPGRWGGAPAVNGDALLLAPRGAFPGLAEGWRERIAANWPADRLVEALPEDAASVPSLVLLVSGEPPGLLGRRLRSLARDERMSGKILAVWSLAAGPLRPDLPATLLAEGRLAAVGLRHWPAARLSRLEAVLAARAAAVRASAGKGLRAEEIFAGTLWFY
;
A
#
# COMPACT_ATOMS: atom_id res chain seq x y z
N MET A 1 30.03 1.20 82.64
CA MET A 1 30.33 -0.13 82.04
C MET A 1 30.62 0.11 80.56
N ARG A 2 31.84 0.15 80.00
CA ARG A 2 33.19 -0.36 80.34
C ARG A 2 33.42 -1.88 80.17
N SER A 3 33.91 -2.22 78.97
CA SER A 3 34.90 -3.25 78.60
C SER A 3 34.72 -4.74 78.98
N ARG A 4 34.56 -5.61 77.95
CA ARG A 4 35.56 -6.62 77.49
C ARG A 4 34.93 -7.66 76.54
N ARG A 5 35.45 -7.78 75.30
CA ARG A 5 35.47 -8.96 74.38
C ARG A 5 36.03 -8.49 73.01
N GLY A 6 36.67 -9.37 72.22
CA GLY A 6 37.11 -9.01 70.85
C GLY A 6 38.29 -9.78 70.21
N TRP A 7 39.01 -10.65 70.94
CA TRP A 7 40.11 -11.45 70.40
C TRP A 7 39.62 -12.71 69.66
N TRP A 8 39.14 -12.57 68.42
CA TRP A 8 38.77 -13.70 67.52
C TRP A 8 38.70 -13.23 66.04
N ARG A 9 39.84 -12.86 65.42
CA ARG A 9 39.84 -12.31 64.03
C ARG A 9 41.03 -12.63 63.12
N TRP A 10 41.88 -13.62 63.46
CA TRP A 10 43.15 -13.87 62.73
C TRP A 10 43.29 -15.26 62.07
N THR A 11 42.21 -16.05 61.96
CA THR A 11 42.26 -17.42 61.37
C THR A 11 41.23 -17.69 60.27
N ILE A 12 40.43 -16.70 59.84
CA ILE A 12 39.47 -16.82 58.72
C ILE A 12 39.84 -15.82 57.61
N GLY A 13 41.11 -15.83 57.19
CA GLY A 13 41.64 -14.99 56.11
C GLY A 13 42.24 -15.76 54.92
N ALA A 14 42.76 -16.98 55.16
CA ALA A 14 43.52 -17.73 54.15
C ALA A 14 42.65 -18.64 53.25
N ALA A 15 41.53 -19.17 53.75
CA ALA A 15 40.70 -20.11 52.99
C ALA A 15 39.94 -19.46 51.83
N SER A 16 39.41 -18.25 52.03
CA SER A 16 38.59 -17.55 51.03
C SER A 16 39.40 -17.03 49.82
N LEU A 17 40.72 -16.85 49.97
CA LEU A 17 41.59 -16.39 48.89
C LEU A 17 42.03 -17.51 47.92
N LEU A 18 41.95 -18.78 48.33
CA LEU A 18 42.23 -19.92 47.46
C LEU A 18 40.99 -20.44 46.72
N ALA A 19 39.79 -20.20 47.24
CA ALA A 19 38.53 -20.45 46.51
C ALA A 19 38.28 -19.45 45.36
N GLY A 20 38.90 -18.26 45.40
CA GLY A 20 38.71 -17.21 44.40
C GLY A 20 39.58 -17.32 43.13
N ALA A 21 40.55 -18.24 43.10
CA ALA A 21 41.53 -18.34 42.00
C ALA A 21 41.32 -19.54 41.05
N ALA A 22 40.29 -20.36 41.29
CA ALA A 22 40.05 -21.62 40.57
C ALA A 22 38.82 -21.58 39.63
N VAL A 23 38.36 -20.38 39.24
CA VAL A 23 37.37 -20.17 38.15
C VAL A 23 38.04 -19.53 36.94
N LEU A 24 39.27 -19.96 36.66
CA LEU A 24 40.01 -19.61 35.44
C LEU A 24 39.83 -20.74 34.43
N GLY A 25 39.24 -20.44 33.27
CA GLY A 25 39.26 -21.34 32.12
C GLY A 25 38.24 -22.49 32.13
N LEU A 26 37.05 -22.32 32.72
CA LEU A 26 35.88 -22.95 32.09
C LEU A 26 35.76 -22.33 30.68
N PRO A 27 35.76 -23.12 29.59
CA PRO A 27 35.61 -22.56 28.26
C PRO A 27 34.24 -21.87 28.18
N SER A 28 34.24 -20.58 27.83
CA SER A 28 33.02 -19.92 27.38
C SER A 28 32.45 -20.73 26.22
N GLU A 29 31.17 -21.15 26.31
CA GLU A 29 30.54 -21.88 25.22
C GLU A 29 30.75 -21.12 23.90
N PRO A 30 31.22 -21.79 22.83
CA PRO A 30 31.57 -21.11 21.60
C PRO A 30 30.34 -20.37 21.06
N GLU A 31 30.47 -19.07 20.79
CA GLU A 31 29.33 -18.28 20.35
C GLU A 31 28.71 -18.91 19.09
N PRO A 32 27.37 -19.11 19.07
CA PRO A 32 26.71 -19.82 18.00
C PRO A 32 26.82 -19.04 16.69
N GLU A 33 27.38 -19.71 15.67
CA GLU A 33 27.52 -19.19 14.30
C GLU A 33 26.20 -18.63 13.74
N TRP A 34 25.06 -19.20 14.15
CA TRP A 34 23.73 -18.85 13.69
C TRP A 34 22.78 -18.60 14.86
N LEU A 35 21.96 -17.55 14.75
CA LEU A 35 20.90 -17.22 15.72
C LEU A 35 19.51 -17.44 15.11
N GLU A 36 18.64 -18.18 15.81
CA GLU A 36 17.21 -18.25 15.50
C GLU A 36 16.50 -17.01 16.04
N ILE A 37 15.76 -16.29 15.19
CA ILE A 37 15.00 -15.10 15.55
C ILE A 37 13.50 -15.40 15.45
N ASP A 38 12.80 -15.41 16.58
CA ASP A 38 11.34 -15.57 16.65
C ASP A 38 10.65 -14.21 16.50
N TYR A 39 10.08 -13.95 15.32
CA TYR A 39 9.41 -12.68 14.99
C TYR A 39 7.87 -12.77 15.04
N ARG A 40 7.29 -13.92 15.41
CA ARG A 40 5.82 -14.10 15.54
C ARG A 40 5.13 -12.98 16.34
N PRO A 41 5.71 -12.41 17.43
CA PRO A 41 5.08 -11.32 18.20
C PRO A 41 4.82 -10.01 17.42
N PHE A 42 5.38 -9.84 16.22
CA PHE A 42 5.16 -8.69 15.33
C PHE A 42 4.18 -8.96 14.19
N VAL A 43 3.86 -10.24 13.93
CA VAL A 43 3.06 -10.64 12.76
C VAL A 43 1.61 -10.16 12.91
N ASP A 44 1.12 -9.45 11.91
CA ASP A 44 -0.32 -9.12 11.78
C ASP A 44 -1.06 -10.37 11.32
N LEU A 45 -1.37 -11.27 12.26
CA LEU A 45 -2.09 -12.52 11.99
C LEU A 45 -3.47 -12.27 11.37
N ASP A 46 -4.05 -11.09 11.60
CA ASP A 46 -5.35 -10.64 11.08
C ASP A 46 -5.25 -10.11 9.63
N ARG A 47 -4.04 -9.95 9.08
CA ARG A 47 -3.82 -9.55 7.68
C ARG A 47 -4.41 -10.60 6.74
N ILE A 48 -5.16 -10.14 5.75
CA ILE A 48 -5.82 -11.01 4.76
C ILE A 48 -4.90 -11.16 3.54
N SER A 49 -4.72 -12.40 3.09
CA SER A 49 -3.99 -12.77 1.88
C SER A 49 -4.90 -12.81 0.63
N HIS A 50 -4.33 -12.99 -0.57
CA HIS A 50 -5.12 -13.01 -1.82
C HIS A 50 -5.99 -14.26 -2.01
N SER A 51 -5.86 -15.31 -1.19
CA SER A 51 -6.88 -16.38 -1.18
C SER A 51 -8.18 -15.89 -0.53
N GLY A 52 -8.09 -14.90 0.37
CA GLY A 52 -9.13 -14.45 1.28
C GLY A 52 -8.98 -15.00 2.70
N GLU A 53 -7.97 -15.85 2.94
CA GLU A 53 -7.58 -16.39 4.26
C GLU A 53 -6.66 -15.40 5.00
N THR A 54 -6.71 -15.41 6.33
CA THR A 54 -5.80 -14.63 7.18
C THR A 54 -4.40 -15.25 7.28
N VAL A 55 -3.39 -14.44 7.59
CA VAL A 55 -2.02 -14.91 7.86
C VAL A 55 -2.00 -15.94 9.00
N GLY A 56 -2.87 -15.79 10.01
CA GLY A 56 -3.07 -16.82 11.05
C GLY A 56 -3.53 -18.15 10.47
N GLU A 57 -4.64 -18.18 9.72
CA GLU A 57 -5.18 -19.40 9.10
C GLU A 57 -4.16 -20.08 8.16
N LEU A 58 -3.37 -19.30 7.41
CA LEU A 58 -2.30 -19.82 6.55
C LEU A 58 -1.16 -20.48 7.33
N LEU A 59 -0.68 -19.84 8.40
CA LEU A 59 0.39 -20.36 9.25
C LEU A 59 -0.07 -21.63 9.99
N ASP A 60 -1.29 -21.61 10.52
CA ASP A 60 -1.84 -22.73 11.29
C ASP A 60 -2.17 -23.92 10.37
N ARG A 61 -2.64 -23.69 9.12
CA ARG A 61 -2.73 -24.74 8.08
C ARG A 61 -1.37 -25.36 7.78
N LEU A 62 -0.34 -24.53 7.60
CA LEU A 62 1.02 -25.02 7.32
C LEU A 62 1.66 -25.74 8.51
N GLY A 63 1.26 -25.46 9.76
CA GLY A 63 1.73 -26.16 10.95
C GLY A 63 3.26 -26.21 11.08
N GLY A 64 3.96 -25.18 10.59
CA GLY A 64 5.42 -25.13 10.56
C GLY A 64 6.10 -26.06 9.53
N ARG A 65 5.37 -26.62 8.55
CA ARG A 65 5.93 -27.45 7.47
C ARG A 65 6.76 -26.61 6.47
N PRO A 66 7.94 -27.09 6.02
CA PRO A 66 8.73 -26.41 5.00
C PRO A 66 8.05 -26.43 3.63
N ARG A 67 8.50 -25.56 2.72
CA ARG A 67 7.99 -25.49 1.35
C ARG A 67 8.34 -26.79 0.59
N PRO A 68 7.37 -27.49 -0.03
CA PRO A 68 7.64 -28.74 -0.73
C PRO A 68 8.37 -28.55 -2.06
N ALA A 69 9.27 -29.48 -2.39
CA ALA A 69 10.02 -29.55 -3.64
C ALA A 69 9.18 -30.15 -4.80
N GLY A 70 9.76 -30.24 -6.01
CA GLY A 70 9.15 -30.94 -7.15
C GLY A 70 7.73 -30.46 -7.49
N SER A 71 6.75 -31.38 -7.43
CA SER A 71 5.31 -31.09 -7.55
C SER A 71 4.51 -31.53 -6.33
N GLU A 72 5.16 -31.81 -5.20
CA GLU A 72 4.51 -32.29 -3.98
C GLU A 72 3.66 -31.21 -3.31
N ARG A 73 2.57 -31.64 -2.64
CA ARG A 73 1.70 -30.82 -1.78
C ARG A 73 1.45 -29.41 -2.35
N PRO A 74 0.79 -29.28 -3.51
CA PRO A 74 0.60 -27.99 -4.19
C PRO A 74 -0.12 -26.95 -3.31
N GLU A 75 -0.98 -27.38 -2.38
CA GLU A 75 -1.64 -26.52 -1.40
C GLU A 75 -0.66 -25.91 -0.38
N ASP A 76 0.28 -26.70 0.16
CA ASP A 76 1.36 -26.16 1.02
C ASP A 76 2.19 -25.15 0.23
N ARG A 77 2.51 -25.44 -1.04
CA ARG A 77 3.24 -24.50 -1.91
C ARG A 77 2.46 -23.20 -2.15
N ALA A 78 1.16 -23.28 -2.39
CA ALA A 78 0.30 -22.11 -2.55
C ALA A 78 0.25 -21.29 -1.25
N ALA A 79 0.09 -21.92 -0.08
CA ALA A 79 0.13 -21.27 1.21
C ALA A 79 1.48 -20.57 1.50
N HIS A 80 2.60 -21.18 1.13
CA HIS A 80 3.92 -20.54 1.20
C HIS A 80 4.00 -19.31 0.26
N ALA A 81 3.50 -19.40 -0.98
CA ALA A 81 3.47 -18.28 -1.93
C ALA A 81 2.50 -17.14 -1.52
N LEU A 82 1.43 -17.47 -0.80
CA LEU A 82 0.50 -16.51 -0.18
C LEU A 82 1.15 -15.74 0.99
N LEU A 83 1.99 -16.40 1.79
CA LEU A 83 2.65 -15.82 2.95
C LEU A 83 3.90 -15.00 2.63
N ASP A 84 4.69 -15.43 1.65
CA ASP A 84 5.99 -14.85 1.28
C ASP A 84 5.99 -13.30 1.22
N PRO A 85 5.18 -12.63 0.37
CA PRO A 85 5.15 -11.16 0.30
C PRO A 85 4.53 -10.47 1.54
N LEU A 86 3.88 -11.22 2.43
CA LEU A 86 3.28 -10.71 3.67
C LEU A 86 4.24 -10.82 4.86
N LEU A 87 5.26 -11.69 4.77
CA LEU A 87 6.23 -11.99 5.83
C LEU A 87 7.66 -11.54 5.50
N GLU A 88 8.04 -11.41 4.22
CA GLU A 88 9.33 -10.82 3.78
C GLU A 88 9.63 -9.44 4.44
N PRO A 89 8.66 -8.50 4.58
CA PRO A 89 8.93 -7.18 5.18
C PRO A 89 9.39 -7.20 6.64
N TYR A 90 9.27 -8.32 7.36
CA TYR A 90 9.73 -8.48 8.74
C TYR A 90 11.24 -8.68 8.88
N ALA A 91 11.98 -8.81 7.78
CA ALA A 91 13.45 -8.92 7.79
C ALA A 91 14.15 -7.69 8.42
N PHE A 92 13.43 -6.60 8.72
CA PHE A 92 13.93 -5.49 9.55
C PHE A 92 14.53 -5.96 10.89
N VAL A 93 14.04 -7.08 11.44
CA VAL A 93 14.51 -7.62 12.71
C VAL A 93 15.97 -8.10 12.66
N LEU A 94 16.50 -8.42 11.47
CA LEU A 94 17.89 -8.85 11.29
C LEU A 94 18.88 -7.74 11.71
N SER A 95 18.62 -6.50 11.27
CA SER A 95 19.36 -5.28 11.62
C SER A 95 19.28 -4.97 13.12
N ASP A 96 18.09 -5.13 13.72
CA ASP A 96 17.89 -4.92 15.15
C ASP A 96 18.60 -5.99 16.01
N VAL A 97 18.66 -7.24 15.54
CA VAL A 97 19.38 -8.32 16.24
C VAL A 97 20.90 -8.08 16.20
N VAL A 98 21.46 -7.64 15.07
CA VAL A 98 22.89 -7.28 15.02
C VAL A 98 23.21 -6.08 15.91
N ASP A 99 22.41 -5.00 15.88
CA ASP A 99 22.65 -3.80 16.69
C ASP A 99 22.50 -4.01 18.22
N ALA A 100 21.92 -5.14 18.64
CA ALA A 100 21.88 -5.58 20.04
C ALA A 100 23.08 -6.47 20.45
N LEU A 101 23.87 -6.95 19.49
CA LEU A 101 25.02 -7.83 19.71
C LEU A 101 26.35 -7.08 19.56
N VAL A 102 26.48 -6.25 18.53
CA VAL A 102 27.66 -5.41 18.28
C VAL A 102 27.49 -4.01 18.89
N GLU A 103 28.60 -3.30 19.06
CA GLU A 103 28.55 -1.86 19.31
C GLU A 103 27.99 -1.15 18.05
N PRO A 104 26.95 -0.30 18.17
CA PRO A 104 26.36 0.34 17.01
C PRO A 104 27.30 1.41 16.41
N PRO A 105 27.19 1.70 15.12
CA PRO A 105 27.97 2.75 14.47
C PRO A 105 27.69 4.14 15.06
N GLN A 106 28.67 5.04 14.93
CA GLN A 106 28.55 6.44 15.38
C GLN A 106 27.45 7.23 14.64
N LEU A 107 27.27 6.93 13.35
CA LEU A 107 26.15 7.33 12.49
C LEU A 107 25.18 6.16 12.38
N PRO A 108 23.86 6.35 12.42
CA PRO A 108 22.89 5.26 12.32
C PRO A 108 22.90 4.60 10.94
N TRP A 109 22.39 3.37 10.89
CA TRP A 109 22.06 2.69 9.63
C TRP A 109 20.72 3.19 9.05
N VAL A 110 20.71 3.55 7.77
CA VAL A 110 19.50 3.91 6.99
C VAL A 110 19.23 2.84 5.94
N GLU A 111 18.02 2.27 5.93
CA GLU A 111 17.57 1.29 4.93
C GLU A 111 17.52 1.93 3.53
N VAL A 112 18.39 1.50 2.60
CA VAL A 112 18.52 2.10 1.26
C VAL A 112 17.22 1.98 0.45
N GLY A 113 16.47 0.89 0.62
CA GLY A 113 15.15 0.70 0.02
C GLY A 113 14.04 1.62 0.52
N ALA A 114 14.29 2.38 1.60
CA ALA A 114 13.37 3.38 2.14
C ALA A 114 13.72 4.82 1.73
N LEU A 115 14.80 5.03 0.96
CA LEU A 115 15.18 6.36 0.44
C LEU A 115 14.20 6.91 -0.62
N TRP A 116 13.35 6.06 -1.20
CA TRP A 116 12.31 6.41 -2.16
C TRP A 116 10.91 6.14 -1.60
N SER A 117 10.02 7.14 -1.59
CA SER A 117 8.61 6.92 -1.24
C SER A 117 7.91 6.02 -2.26
N PRO A 118 6.93 5.20 -1.87
CA PRO A 118 6.27 4.31 -2.83
C PRO A 118 5.50 5.07 -3.91
N GLY A 119 5.69 4.67 -5.17
CA GLY A 119 5.08 5.31 -6.35
C GLY A 119 5.94 6.38 -7.02
N GLU A 120 7.05 6.83 -6.42
CA GLU A 120 7.93 7.84 -7.03
C GLU A 120 8.92 7.25 -8.06
N PRO A 121 9.59 8.08 -8.89
CA PRO A 121 10.60 7.62 -9.84
C PRO A 121 11.80 7.00 -9.12
N GLN A 122 12.20 5.80 -9.52
CA GLN A 122 13.16 4.96 -8.78
C GLN A 122 13.82 3.93 -9.73
N PRO A 123 15.05 3.48 -9.48
CA PRO A 123 15.61 2.35 -10.23
C PRO A 123 14.80 1.07 -9.95
N ALA A 124 14.69 0.18 -10.93
CA ALA A 124 13.87 -1.03 -10.79
C ALA A 124 14.32 -1.97 -9.65
N TRP A 125 15.61 -1.98 -9.25
CA TRP A 125 16.09 -2.71 -8.07
C TRP A 125 15.57 -2.15 -6.73
N ALA A 126 15.11 -0.89 -6.63
CA ALA A 126 14.72 -0.28 -5.35
C ALA A 126 13.60 -1.06 -4.64
N GLU A 127 12.70 -1.68 -5.40
CA GLU A 127 11.63 -2.52 -4.87
C GLU A 127 12.13 -3.85 -4.26
N LEU A 128 13.32 -4.33 -4.64
CA LEU A 128 13.96 -5.50 -4.03
C LEU A 128 14.49 -5.19 -2.63
N LEU A 129 14.89 -3.94 -2.40
CA LEU A 129 15.32 -3.45 -1.10
C LEU A 129 14.12 -3.02 -0.24
N ARG A 130 13.12 -2.34 -0.82
CA ARG A 130 11.92 -1.85 -0.11
C ARG A 130 11.15 -2.98 0.59
N SER A 131 11.01 -4.12 -0.07
CA SER A 131 10.36 -5.31 0.48
C SER A 131 11.23 -6.08 1.49
N ARG A 132 12.54 -5.80 1.51
CA ARG A 132 13.59 -6.42 2.32
C ARG A 132 13.95 -7.88 1.92
N ARG A 133 13.84 -8.24 0.63
CA ARG A 133 14.49 -9.47 0.08
C ARG A 133 16.02 -9.37 0.14
N PHE A 134 16.54 -8.17 -0.10
CA PHE A 134 17.91 -7.81 0.25
C PHE A 134 17.80 -6.60 1.18
N LEU A 135 18.08 -6.77 2.47
CA LEU A 135 18.08 -5.63 3.39
C LEU A 135 19.48 -4.98 3.31
N VAL A 136 19.58 -3.89 2.57
CA VAL A 136 20.80 -3.07 2.47
C VAL A 136 20.60 -1.77 3.23
N GLU A 137 21.55 -1.48 4.10
CA GLU A 137 21.64 -0.26 4.90
C GLU A 137 22.94 0.49 4.57
N SER A 138 22.93 1.82 4.69
CA SER A 138 24.14 2.66 4.58
C SER A 138 24.25 3.62 5.77
N ASP A 139 25.49 3.95 6.16
CA ASP A 139 25.79 4.99 7.15
C ASP A 139 25.85 6.40 6.52
N GLY A 140 25.67 6.50 5.21
CA GLY A 140 25.75 7.73 4.42
C GLY A 140 27.18 8.29 4.27
N ALA A 141 28.18 7.66 4.87
CA ALA A 141 29.58 8.08 4.93
C ALA A 141 30.55 7.12 4.23
N GLY A 142 30.07 6.00 3.66
CA GLY A 142 30.84 5.06 2.86
C GLY A 142 30.91 3.65 3.42
N ARG A 143 30.09 3.30 4.42
CA ARG A 143 29.89 1.90 4.85
C ARG A 143 28.52 1.41 4.41
N LEU A 144 28.46 0.18 3.93
CA LEU A 144 27.22 -0.56 3.70
C LEU A 144 27.12 -1.75 4.64
N ARG A 145 25.89 -2.09 5.04
CA ARG A 145 25.56 -3.37 5.69
C ARG A 145 24.48 -4.08 4.89
N ALA A 146 24.67 -5.35 4.60
CA ALA A 146 23.77 -6.14 3.78
C ALA A 146 23.35 -7.43 4.51
N PHE A 147 22.05 -7.72 4.55
CA PHE A 147 21.52 -9.01 4.96
C PHE A 147 20.93 -9.71 3.73
N LEU A 148 21.48 -10.88 3.39
CA LEU A 148 21.24 -11.56 2.13
C LEU A 148 20.71 -12.99 2.33
N PRO A 149 19.73 -13.44 1.52
CA PRO A 149 19.10 -14.74 1.68
C PRO A 149 20.05 -15.84 1.21
N PHE A 150 20.61 -16.58 2.16
CA PHE A 150 21.38 -17.78 1.87
C PHE A 150 20.44 -18.94 1.49
N ARG A 151 20.86 -19.74 0.51
CA ARG A 151 20.22 -21.01 0.15
C ARG A 151 21.29 -22.08 0.06
N GLU A 152 21.20 -23.02 0.97
CA GLU A 152 21.98 -24.25 0.93
C GLU A 152 21.52 -25.06 -0.31
N SER A 153 22.40 -25.20 -1.29
CA SER A 153 22.30 -26.26 -2.30
C SER A 153 22.30 -27.60 -1.57
N GLU A 154 21.38 -28.51 -1.94
CA GLU A 154 20.88 -29.61 -1.09
C GLU A 154 21.90 -30.17 -0.08
N PRO A 155 21.61 -30.14 1.24
CA PRO A 155 22.58 -30.48 2.26
C PRO A 155 23.05 -31.94 2.12
N ILE A 156 24.35 -32.12 1.90
CA ILE A 156 25.00 -33.42 1.86
C ILE A 156 24.84 -34.04 3.25
N ALA A 157 24.05 -35.12 3.34
CA ALA A 157 23.60 -35.69 4.60
C ALA A 157 24.76 -36.27 5.43
N GLY A 158 25.31 -35.46 6.34
CA GLY A 158 26.45 -35.80 7.19
C GLY A 158 27.47 -34.67 7.37
N GLU A 159 27.43 -33.63 6.53
CA GLU A 159 28.33 -32.48 6.66
C GLU A 159 27.84 -31.47 7.73
N PRO A 160 28.76 -30.75 8.41
CA PRO A 160 28.38 -29.68 9.32
C PRO A 160 27.80 -28.48 8.55
N PRO A 161 26.87 -27.70 9.15
CA PRO A 161 26.28 -26.54 8.49
C PRO A 161 27.35 -25.51 8.11
N VAL A 162 27.18 -24.88 6.95
CA VAL A 162 28.15 -23.90 6.43
C VAL A 162 28.35 -22.76 7.45
N GLY A 163 29.61 -22.49 7.80
CA GLY A 163 29.99 -21.42 8.73
C GLY A 163 29.48 -20.06 8.26
N SER A 164 29.07 -19.19 9.19
CA SER A 164 28.25 -18.02 8.87
C SER A 164 28.93 -17.02 7.92
N GLU A 165 30.25 -16.85 8.02
CA GLU A 165 31.02 -16.04 7.07
C GLU A 165 31.05 -16.64 5.65
N ALA A 166 31.19 -17.96 5.54
CA ALA A 166 31.21 -18.65 4.25
C ALA A 166 29.82 -18.63 3.58
N ALA A 167 28.74 -18.79 4.36
CA ALA A 167 27.38 -18.59 3.88
C ALA A 167 27.12 -17.13 3.45
N ALA A 168 27.65 -16.14 4.20
CA ALA A 168 27.55 -14.72 3.84
C ALA A 168 28.34 -14.38 2.56
N ARG A 169 29.50 -15.00 2.34
CA ARG A 169 30.28 -14.88 1.10
C ARG A 169 29.55 -15.50 -0.09
N ALA A 170 28.98 -16.70 0.07
CA ALA A 170 28.17 -17.33 -0.98
C ALA A 170 26.92 -16.50 -1.34
N ALA A 171 26.22 -15.96 -0.32
CA ALA A 171 25.08 -15.07 -0.54
C ALA A 171 25.48 -13.71 -1.15
N TRP A 172 26.69 -13.21 -0.88
CA TRP A 172 27.26 -12.04 -1.56
C TRP A 172 27.50 -12.31 -3.05
N GLU A 173 28.11 -13.44 -3.40
CA GLU A 173 28.40 -13.79 -4.80
C GLU A 173 27.12 -14.04 -5.63
N ASP A 174 26.08 -14.66 -5.06
CA ASP A 174 24.77 -14.84 -5.73
C ASP A 174 24.06 -13.49 -5.94
N ALA A 175 24.15 -12.57 -4.97
CA ALA A 175 23.47 -11.28 -5.02
C ALA A 175 24.26 -10.17 -5.75
N TRP A 176 25.55 -10.37 -6.06
CA TRP A 176 26.42 -9.35 -6.66
C TRP A 176 25.86 -8.67 -7.92
N PRO A 177 25.22 -9.38 -8.89
CA PRO A 177 24.59 -8.76 -10.07
C PRO A 177 23.58 -7.65 -9.73
N VAL A 178 22.90 -7.76 -8.57
CA VAL A 178 21.98 -6.73 -8.07
C VAL A 178 22.70 -5.71 -7.20
N LEU A 179 23.56 -6.17 -6.28
CA LEU A 179 24.20 -5.32 -5.27
C LEU A 179 25.25 -4.36 -5.86
N ARG A 180 25.91 -4.74 -6.96
CA ARG A 180 26.83 -3.87 -7.70
C ARG A 180 26.16 -2.57 -8.16
N LEU A 181 24.88 -2.63 -8.52
CA LEU A 181 24.08 -1.47 -8.96
C LEU A 181 23.76 -0.52 -7.79
N VAL A 182 23.53 -1.08 -6.59
CA VAL A 182 23.31 -0.33 -5.35
C VAL A 182 24.62 0.34 -4.91
N ALA A 183 25.74 -0.39 -4.96
CA ALA A 183 27.07 0.12 -4.66
C ALA A 183 27.51 1.22 -5.64
N ALA A 184 27.24 1.07 -6.94
CA ALA A 184 27.53 2.11 -7.94
C ALA A 184 26.73 3.39 -7.66
N ALA A 185 25.46 3.27 -7.29
CA ALA A 185 24.62 4.42 -6.94
C ALA A 185 25.08 5.14 -5.65
N GLU A 186 25.59 4.40 -4.66
CA GLU A 186 26.15 4.99 -3.43
C GLU A 186 27.50 5.65 -3.68
N ARG A 187 28.37 5.00 -4.45
CA ARG A 187 29.66 5.58 -4.87
C ARG A 187 29.45 6.87 -5.65
N ARG A 188 28.54 6.90 -6.63
CA ARG A 188 28.20 8.14 -7.36
C ARG A 188 27.72 9.26 -6.42
N ARG A 189 26.93 8.96 -5.38
CA ARG A 189 26.52 9.94 -4.35
C ARG A 189 27.72 10.45 -3.52
N LEU A 190 28.74 9.62 -3.32
CA LEU A 190 29.96 9.93 -2.56
C LEU A 190 31.12 10.48 -3.42
N GLY A 191 30.92 10.75 -4.71
CA GLY A 191 31.92 11.32 -5.61
C GLY A 191 32.66 10.33 -6.51
N GLY A 192 32.14 9.10 -6.67
CA GLY A 192 32.64 8.08 -7.59
C GLY A 192 33.84 7.29 -7.07
N ASP A 193 34.97 7.95 -6.88
CA ASP A 193 36.27 7.31 -6.64
C ASP A 193 36.40 6.69 -5.24
N ARG A 194 35.54 7.08 -4.29
CA ARG A 194 35.59 6.59 -2.92
C ARG A 194 35.19 5.11 -2.83
N PRO A 195 36.01 4.22 -2.25
CA PRO A 195 35.63 2.83 -2.01
C PRO A 195 34.57 2.72 -0.90
N LEU A 196 33.77 1.65 -0.94
CA LEU A 196 32.79 1.34 0.11
C LEU A 196 33.24 0.14 0.95
N ALA A 197 33.28 0.28 2.28
CA ALA A 197 33.46 -0.85 3.18
C ALA A 197 32.12 -1.56 3.40
N VAL A 198 32.07 -2.89 3.28
CA VAL A 198 30.82 -3.65 3.31
C VAL A 198 30.86 -4.79 4.31
N GLU A 199 29.80 -4.89 5.11
CA GLU A 199 29.55 -5.97 6.07
C GLU A 199 28.33 -6.79 5.62
N VAL A 200 28.53 -8.06 5.30
CA VAL A 200 27.52 -8.95 4.73
C VAL A 200 27.15 -10.05 5.73
N TYR A 201 25.86 -10.19 6.00
CA TYR A 201 25.27 -11.21 6.86
C TYR A 201 24.38 -12.15 6.05
N ALA A 202 24.60 -13.46 6.13
CA ALA A 202 23.67 -14.45 5.58
C ALA A 202 22.45 -14.62 6.50
N TYR A 203 21.27 -14.81 5.90
CA TYR A 203 20.07 -15.24 6.62
C TYR A 203 19.29 -16.32 5.87
N THR A 204 18.54 -17.15 6.59
CA THR A 204 17.49 -18.02 6.05
C THR A 204 16.13 -17.65 6.66
N HIS A 205 15.04 -18.02 5.98
CA HIS A 205 13.68 -17.65 6.37
C HIS A 205 12.79 -18.89 6.42
N GLU A 206 12.07 -19.07 7.53
CA GLU A 206 11.04 -20.09 7.68
C GLU A 206 9.64 -19.43 7.82
N PRO A 207 8.99 -19.01 6.71
CA PRO A 207 7.69 -18.33 6.74
C PRO A 207 6.65 -19.06 7.60
N ALA A 208 6.51 -20.37 7.39
CA ALA A 208 5.54 -21.24 8.09
C ALA A 208 5.73 -21.32 9.61
N ARG A 209 6.91 -20.95 10.12
CA ARG A 209 7.27 -20.95 11.56
C ARG A 209 7.44 -19.55 12.12
N THR A 210 7.35 -18.51 11.28
CA THR A 210 7.62 -17.11 11.64
C THR A 210 8.99 -16.91 12.30
N ARG A 211 10.02 -17.53 11.67
CA ARG A 211 11.43 -17.45 12.09
C ARG A 211 12.35 -16.97 10.97
N PHE A 212 13.41 -16.28 11.36
CA PHE A 212 14.63 -16.16 10.55
C PHE A 212 15.78 -16.89 11.26
N HIS A 213 16.78 -17.34 10.52
CA HIS A 213 18.10 -17.63 11.10
C HIS A 213 19.09 -16.64 10.51
N VAL A 214 19.94 -16.01 11.32
CA VAL A 214 20.97 -15.06 10.86
C VAL A 214 22.35 -15.53 11.31
N GLY A 215 23.32 -15.47 10.41
CA GLY A 215 24.73 -15.71 10.74
C GLY A 215 25.28 -14.56 11.58
N VAL A 216 26.14 -14.84 12.57
CA VAL A 216 26.70 -13.79 13.45
C VAL A 216 28.05 -13.24 12.97
N ARG A 217 28.81 -13.99 12.17
CA ARG A 217 30.10 -13.55 11.61
C ARG A 217 29.87 -13.03 10.19
N PRO A 218 29.98 -11.71 9.95
CA PRO A 218 29.78 -11.18 8.61
C PRO A 218 30.99 -11.44 7.73
N PHE A 219 30.74 -11.77 6.46
CA PHE A 219 31.75 -11.59 5.42
C PHE A 219 32.01 -10.09 5.26
N ARG A 220 33.28 -9.68 5.30
CA ARG A 220 33.71 -8.28 5.14
C ARG A 220 34.50 -8.10 3.85
N THR A 221 34.22 -7.03 3.13
CA THR A 221 34.88 -6.71 1.86
C THR A 221 34.92 -5.20 1.61
N GLU A 222 35.66 -4.77 0.60
CA GLU A 222 35.71 -3.38 0.13
C GLU A 222 35.38 -3.34 -1.37
N ILE A 223 34.61 -2.34 -1.78
CA ILE A 223 34.18 -2.11 -3.16
C ILE A 223 34.94 -0.92 -3.74
N SER A 224 36.07 -1.19 -4.39
CA SER A 224 36.81 -0.25 -5.24
C SER A 224 36.30 -0.22 -6.69
N GLU A 225 35.55 -1.24 -7.12
CA GLU A 225 35.00 -1.43 -8.47
C GLU A 225 33.60 -2.07 -8.42
N THR A 226 32.75 -1.78 -9.40
CA THR A 226 31.32 -2.20 -9.45
C THR A 226 30.95 -2.96 -10.73
N ALA A 227 31.97 -3.49 -11.40
CA ALA A 227 31.86 -4.29 -12.61
C ALA A 227 31.02 -5.58 -12.40
N PRO A 228 30.40 -6.12 -13.48
CA PRO A 228 29.91 -7.50 -13.49
C PRO A 228 30.99 -8.51 -13.09
N ASP A 229 30.59 -9.69 -12.59
CA ASP A 229 31.55 -10.72 -12.15
C ASP A 229 32.42 -11.28 -13.31
N GLY A 230 31.94 -11.15 -14.55
CA GLY A 230 32.53 -11.67 -15.78
C GLY A 230 32.04 -13.09 -16.15
N ARG A 231 31.05 -13.66 -15.45
CA ARG A 231 30.49 -15.00 -15.70
C ARG A 231 29.24 -14.99 -16.61
N ARG A 232 28.84 -13.85 -17.16
CA ARG A 232 27.75 -13.66 -18.16
C ARG A 232 28.13 -12.50 -19.10
N PRO A 233 27.83 -12.54 -20.41
CA PRO A 233 28.08 -11.40 -21.29
C PRO A 233 27.16 -10.20 -20.96
N PRO A 234 27.58 -8.96 -21.23
CA PRO A 234 26.77 -7.77 -20.97
C PRO A 234 25.50 -7.72 -21.85
N LEU A 235 24.41 -7.19 -21.31
CA LEU A 235 23.14 -7.01 -22.02
C LEU A 235 23.09 -5.64 -22.72
N ASP A 236 23.15 -5.60 -24.05
CA ASP A 236 22.96 -4.40 -24.88
C ASP A 236 21.57 -3.77 -24.67
N LEU A 237 21.45 -2.82 -23.74
CA LEU A 237 20.20 -2.15 -23.37
C LEU A 237 19.76 -1.19 -24.47
N ASP A 238 20.72 -0.49 -25.10
CA ASP A 238 20.45 0.42 -26.21
C ASP A 238 19.78 -0.31 -27.39
N ARG A 239 20.08 -1.59 -27.65
CA ARG A 239 19.40 -2.40 -28.68
C ARG A 239 18.00 -2.83 -28.30
N ILE A 240 17.72 -3.04 -27.01
CA ILE A 240 16.34 -3.22 -26.54
C ILE A 240 15.58 -1.90 -26.71
N GLN A 241 16.19 -0.76 -26.35
CA GLN A 241 15.60 0.56 -26.55
C GLN A 241 15.32 0.85 -28.04
N ARG A 242 16.31 0.64 -28.93
CA ARG A 242 16.15 0.73 -30.40
C ARG A 242 15.05 -0.18 -30.96
N PHE A 243 14.84 -1.37 -30.39
CA PHE A 243 13.75 -2.28 -30.76
C PHE A 243 12.37 -1.70 -30.37
N LEU A 244 12.27 -1.14 -29.17
CA LEU A 244 11.04 -0.50 -28.66
C LEU A 244 10.70 0.78 -29.42
N ASP A 245 11.69 1.65 -29.65
CA ASP A 245 11.55 2.92 -30.40
C ASP A 245 11.16 2.68 -31.88
N SER A 246 11.53 1.53 -32.44
CA SER A 246 11.08 1.09 -33.76
C SER A 246 9.57 0.76 -33.82
N GLY A 247 8.88 0.69 -32.68
CA GLY A 247 7.46 0.36 -32.57
C GLY A 247 7.16 -1.11 -32.91
N TRP A 248 8.13 -2.01 -32.79
CA TRP A 248 7.96 -3.42 -33.16
C TRP A 248 7.28 -4.22 -32.06
N GLN A 249 6.35 -5.09 -32.44
CA GLN A 249 5.72 -6.05 -31.54
C GLN A 249 6.66 -7.23 -31.29
N LEU A 250 6.89 -7.60 -30.04
CA LEU A 250 7.73 -8.76 -29.67
C LEU A 250 7.05 -10.07 -30.10
N GLU A 251 7.63 -10.76 -31.07
CA GLU A 251 7.19 -12.09 -31.53
C GLU A 251 8.10 -13.22 -31.03
N GLY A 252 9.17 -12.92 -30.29
CA GLY A 252 9.98 -13.94 -29.62
C GLY A 252 11.44 -13.55 -29.47
N GLY A 253 12.31 -14.56 -29.31
CA GLY A 253 13.75 -14.36 -29.25
C GLY A 253 14.56 -15.65 -29.37
N ARG A 254 15.87 -15.49 -29.48
CA ARG A 254 16.87 -16.56 -29.47
C ARG A 254 18.03 -16.19 -28.56
N VAL A 255 18.52 -17.17 -27.79
CA VAL A 255 19.83 -17.13 -27.14
C VAL A 255 20.82 -17.78 -28.09
N GLU A 256 21.78 -16.99 -28.59
CA GLU A 256 22.86 -17.50 -29.43
C GLU A 256 23.97 -18.17 -28.58
N PRO A 257 24.86 -19.01 -29.15
CA PRO A 257 25.80 -19.83 -28.37
C PRO A 257 26.87 -19.05 -27.57
N ASP A 258 27.03 -17.76 -27.85
CA ASP A 258 27.87 -16.80 -27.13
C ASP A 258 27.16 -16.18 -25.90
N GLY A 259 25.86 -16.46 -25.72
CA GLY A 259 24.99 -15.84 -24.73
C GLY A 259 24.28 -14.57 -25.23
N THR A 260 24.42 -14.18 -26.49
CA THR A 260 23.73 -13.00 -27.03
C THR A 260 22.23 -13.25 -27.18
N LEU A 261 21.41 -12.39 -26.55
CA LEU A 261 19.96 -12.40 -26.75
C LEU A 261 19.57 -11.62 -28.01
N ARG A 262 19.04 -12.32 -29.01
CA ARG A 262 18.43 -11.71 -30.21
C ARG A 262 16.91 -11.70 -30.07
N LEU A 263 16.30 -10.52 -30.05
CA LEU A 263 14.84 -10.38 -30.10
C LEU A 263 14.31 -10.48 -31.54
N PHE A 264 13.11 -11.02 -31.69
CA PHE A 264 12.35 -11.05 -32.95
C PHE A 264 11.07 -10.21 -32.81
N GLY A 265 10.72 -9.47 -33.85
CA GLY A 265 9.51 -8.66 -33.84
C GLY A 265 8.91 -8.40 -35.21
N SER A 266 7.63 -8.03 -35.21
CA SER A 266 6.87 -7.63 -36.39
C SER A 266 6.53 -6.14 -36.35
N ARG A 267 6.06 -5.58 -37.48
CA ARG A 267 5.46 -4.24 -37.52
C ARG A 267 3.93 -4.37 -37.36
N PRO A 268 3.36 -4.03 -36.19
CA PRO A 268 1.91 -4.11 -35.97
C PRO A 268 1.15 -2.95 -36.64
N LYS A 269 -0.18 -3.07 -36.74
CA LYS A 269 -1.07 -2.00 -37.27
C LYS A 269 -1.12 -0.74 -36.40
N ARG A 270 -0.84 -0.87 -35.10
CA ARG A 270 -0.67 0.21 -34.11
C ARG A 270 0.53 -0.18 -33.24
N PRO A 271 1.47 0.72 -32.90
CA PRO A 271 2.62 0.38 -32.05
C PRO A 271 2.21 -0.25 -30.70
N PRO A 272 3.02 -1.13 -30.11
CA PRO A 272 2.75 -1.72 -28.79
C PRO A 272 2.64 -0.63 -27.73
N ALA A 273 1.59 -0.69 -26.91
CA ALA A 273 1.33 0.34 -25.91
C ALA A 273 0.72 -0.22 -24.61
N LEU A 274 1.10 0.35 -23.46
CA LEU A 274 0.48 0.13 -22.16
C LEU A 274 -0.31 1.38 -21.75
N LEU A 275 -1.63 1.24 -21.67
CA LEU A 275 -2.57 2.34 -21.37
C LEU A 275 -2.51 3.50 -22.38
N GLY A 276 -2.18 3.19 -23.65
CA GLY A 276 -2.09 4.17 -24.73
C GLY A 276 -0.70 4.78 -24.97
N HIS A 277 0.29 4.49 -24.12
CA HIS A 277 1.66 4.98 -24.26
C HIS A 277 2.59 3.85 -24.75
N PRO A 278 3.59 4.12 -25.61
CA PRO A 278 4.52 3.10 -26.10
C PRO A 278 5.14 2.25 -24.98
N VAL A 279 5.40 0.97 -25.24
CA VAL A 279 6.16 0.12 -24.32
C VAL A 279 7.58 0.66 -24.17
N THR A 280 8.04 0.86 -22.93
CA THR A 280 9.35 1.42 -22.62
C THR A 280 10.30 0.39 -22.02
N LEU A 281 11.60 0.68 -21.96
CA LEU A 281 12.59 -0.18 -21.29
C LEU A 281 12.26 -0.38 -19.79
N ALA A 282 11.58 0.59 -19.16
CA ALA A 282 11.07 0.47 -17.79
C ALA A 282 9.98 -0.62 -17.67
N ASP A 283 9.12 -0.77 -18.67
CA ASP A 283 8.10 -1.82 -18.70
C ASP A 283 8.73 -3.21 -18.89
N VAL A 284 9.78 -3.31 -19.72
CA VAL A 284 10.61 -4.51 -19.89
C VAL A 284 11.33 -4.87 -18.59
N ALA A 285 11.91 -3.89 -17.90
CA ALA A 285 12.56 -4.07 -16.61
C ALA A 285 11.61 -4.55 -15.51
N VAL A 286 10.36 -4.06 -15.49
CA VAL A 286 9.31 -4.55 -14.59
C VAL A 286 8.93 -6.00 -14.91
N ALA A 287 8.79 -6.37 -16.18
CA ALA A 287 8.52 -7.75 -16.57
C ALA A 287 9.66 -8.71 -16.16
N TYR A 288 10.92 -8.31 -16.36
CA TYR A 288 12.09 -9.05 -15.87
C TYR A 288 12.05 -9.21 -14.34
N ARG A 289 11.90 -8.10 -13.60
CA ARG A 289 11.84 -8.07 -12.14
C ARG A 289 10.72 -8.96 -11.61
N ALA A 290 9.57 -8.97 -12.27
CA ALA A 290 8.43 -9.78 -11.87
C ALA A 290 8.69 -11.28 -12.03
N VAL A 291 9.36 -11.69 -13.10
CA VAL A 291 9.62 -13.10 -13.38
C VAL A 291 10.83 -13.64 -12.61
N PHE A 292 11.97 -12.95 -12.61
CA PHE A 292 13.19 -13.42 -11.94
C PHE A 292 13.14 -13.16 -10.43
N HIS A 293 12.71 -11.96 -10.03
CA HIS A 293 12.82 -11.48 -8.65
C HIS A 293 11.52 -11.45 -7.85
N GLY A 294 10.38 -11.81 -8.46
CA GLY A 294 9.02 -11.70 -7.91
C GLY A 294 8.72 -12.43 -6.59
N GLY A 295 9.60 -13.31 -6.11
CA GLY A 295 9.48 -14.02 -4.82
C GLY A 295 9.10 -15.49 -4.96
N ALA A 296 8.37 -16.01 -3.99
CA ALA A 296 7.79 -17.35 -4.01
C ALA A 296 6.55 -17.48 -4.91
N ALA A 297 5.84 -16.37 -5.11
CA ALA A 297 4.67 -16.26 -6.00
C ALA A 297 5.07 -15.90 -7.44
N GLU A 298 4.22 -16.27 -8.39
CA GLU A 298 4.29 -15.79 -9.78
C GLU A 298 3.68 -14.37 -9.87
N PRO A 299 3.82 -13.64 -11.00
CA PRO A 299 3.15 -12.37 -11.20
C PRO A 299 1.62 -12.55 -11.21
N TYR A 300 0.90 -11.75 -10.42
CA TYR A 300 -0.58 -11.74 -10.35
C TYR A 300 -1.07 -10.36 -9.92
N MET A 301 -2.38 -10.11 -10.03
CA MET A 301 -3.04 -8.93 -9.45
C MET A 301 -4.43 -9.32 -8.97
N SER A 302 -4.85 -8.98 -7.76
CA SER A 302 -6.19 -9.35 -7.30
C SER A 302 -6.89 -8.25 -6.51
N LEU A 303 -8.16 -8.02 -6.86
CA LEU A 303 -9.12 -7.31 -6.02
C LEU A 303 -9.75 -8.30 -5.04
N ASP A 304 -9.22 -8.33 -3.83
CA ASP A 304 -9.59 -9.29 -2.79
C ASP A 304 -10.53 -8.67 -1.74
N ARG A 305 -11.13 -9.55 -0.92
CA ARG A 305 -11.99 -9.13 0.20
C ARG A 305 -11.18 -8.27 1.17
N GLY A 306 -11.49 -6.98 1.26
CA GLY A 306 -10.81 -6.03 2.15
C GLY A 306 -10.98 -6.36 3.63
N ASP A 307 -10.33 -5.56 4.49
CA ASP A 307 -10.57 -5.62 5.93
C ASP A 307 -12.06 -5.39 6.23
N ARG A 308 -12.64 -4.34 5.65
CA ARG A 308 -14.04 -3.90 5.75
C ARG A 308 -14.90 -4.49 4.61
N ALA A 309 -16.22 -4.49 4.75
CA ALA A 309 -17.12 -5.07 3.74
C ALA A 309 -17.21 -4.24 2.45
N GLU A 310 -17.14 -2.92 2.56
CA GLU A 310 -17.32 -1.94 1.48
C GLU A 310 -16.04 -1.64 0.68
N ARG A 311 -14.91 -2.24 1.05
CA ARG A 311 -13.60 -2.05 0.37
C ARG A 311 -13.01 -3.38 -0.08
N MET A 312 -12.21 -3.32 -1.13
CA MET A 312 -11.40 -4.41 -1.64
C MET A 312 -9.92 -4.08 -1.42
N THR A 313 -9.12 -5.05 -1.00
CA THR A 313 -7.65 -4.90 -0.99
C THR A 313 -7.14 -5.14 -2.41
N VAL A 314 -6.17 -4.34 -2.88
CA VAL A 314 -5.47 -4.65 -4.13
C VAL A 314 -4.13 -5.31 -3.80
N ASN A 315 -3.99 -6.58 -4.13
CA ASN A 315 -2.73 -7.31 -4.00
C ASN A 315 -2.02 -7.36 -5.36
N TYR A 316 -0.70 -7.17 -5.36
CA TYR A 316 0.14 -7.24 -6.57
C TYR A 316 1.24 -8.29 -6.34
N GLY A 317 1.12 -9.42 -7.03
CA GLY A 317 2.21 -10.39 -7.14
C GLY A 317 3.36 -9.86 -7.99
N GLY A 318 4.47 -10.60 -8.03
CA GLY A 318 5.61 -10.30 -8.91
C GLY A 318 6.14 -8.87 -8.79
N ARG A 319 5.98 -8.18 -7.66
CA ARG A 319 6.45 -6.79 -7.48
C ARG A 319 5.92 -5.83 -8.56
N LEU A 320 4.69 -6.05 -9.03
CA LEU A 320 4.02 -5.23 -10.05
C LEU A 320 3.41 -3.94 -9.49
N ARG A 321 3.33 -3.80 -8.17
CA ARG A 321 2.90 -2.57 -7.47
C ARG A 321 3.67 -1.36 -7.98
N ASP A 322 2.97 -0.23 -8.16
CA ASP A 322 3.53 1.05 -8.60
C ASP A 322 4.21 1.01 -9.99
N THR A 323 3.60 0.32 -10.96
CA THR A 323 4.10 0.20 -12.36
C THR A 323 2.97 0.26 -13.40
N ARG A 324 3.29 0.52 -14.68
CA ARG A 324 2.28 0.46 -15.77
C ARG A 324 1.71 -0.96 -15.92
N LEU A 325 2.51 -2.01 -15.80
CA LEU A 325 2.05 -3.41 -15.86
C LEU A 325 1.06 -3.74 -14.72
N GLY A 326 1.36 -3.32 -13.48
CA GLY A 326 0.44 -3.48 -12.36
C GLY A 326 -0.87 -2.71 -12.53
N LEU A 327 -0.80 -1.51 -13.12
CA LEU A 327 -1.98 -0.70 -13.41
C LEU A 327 -2.84 -1.31 -14.54
N VAL A 328 -2.23 -1.76 -15.64
CA VAL A 328 -2.90 -2.54 -16.70
C VAL A 328 -3.62 -3.75 -16.10
N SER A 329 -2.93 -4.49 -15.23
CA SER A 329 -3.48 -5.67 -14.56
C SER A 329 -4.70 -5.32 -13.70
N LEU A 330 -4.61 -4.29 -12.85
CA LEU A 330 -5.74 -3.79 -12.07
C LEU A 330 -6.94 -3.42 -12.94
N LEU A 331 -6.70 -2.64 -14.00
CA LEU A 331 -7.76 -2.16 -14.88
C LEU A 331 -8.48 -3.32 -15.59
N CYS A 332 -7.76 -4.36 -16.00
CA CYS A 332 -8.36 -5.57 -16.60
C CYS A 332 -9.33 -6.29 -15.64
N ASP A 333 -8.98 -6.43 -14.36
CA ASP A 333 -9.92 -7.02 -13.39
C ASP A 333 -11.12 -6.10 -13.09
N VAL A 334 -10.92 -4.79 -13.08
CA VAL A 334 -12.01 -3.80 -13.03
C VAL A 334 -12.97 -3.97 -14.23
N ARG A 335 -12.47 -4.40 -15.40
CA ARG A 335 -13.35 -4.76 -16.54
C ARG A 335 -14.17 -6.02 -16.32
N PHE A 336 -13.70 -7.04 -15.59
CA PHE A 336 -14.60 -8.12 -15.17
C PHE A 336 -15.76 -7.62 -14.31
N LYS A 337 -15.56 -6.62 -13.45
CA LYS A 337 -16.67 -5.99 -12.69
C LYS A 337 -17.60 -5.22 -13.64
N THR A 338 -17.03 -4.48 -14.58
CA THR A 338 -17.74 -3.66 -15.57
C THR A 338 -18.64 -4.51 -16.47
N PHE A 339 -18.09 -5.55 -17.10
CA PHE A 339 -18.82 -6.55 -17.88
C PHE A 339 -19.81 -7.36 -17.01
N SER A 340 -19.46 -7.47 -15.73
CA SER A 340 -20.24 -8.02 -14.62
C SER A 340 -21.67 -7.46 -14.54
N VAL A 341 -21.70 -6.21 -14.10
CA VAL A 341 -22.89 -5.51 -13.61
C VAL A 341 -23.35 -4.37 -14.53
N GLY A 342 -22.55 -4.02 -15.54
CA GLY A 342 -22.83 -2.92 -16.47
C GLY A 342 -22.38 -1.54 -16.00
N LEU A 343 -21.91 -1.40 -14.75
CA LEU A 343 -21.36 -0.15 -14.21
C LEU A 343 -19.84 -0.10 -14.38
N ASP A 344 -19.32 0.99 -14.93
CA ASP A 344 -17.88 1.29 -14.93
C ASP A 344 -17.53 2.04 -13.63
N PRO A 345 -16.82 1.43 -12.67
CA PRO A 345 -16.52 2.06 -11.40
C PRO A 345 -15.41 3.13 -11.50
N LEU A 346 -14.76 3.31 -12.65
CA LEU A 346 -13.76 4.36 -12.90
C LEU A 346 -14.36 5.59 -13.57
N ARG A 347 -15.32 5.39 -14.47
CA ARG A 347 -16.08 6.49 -15.09
C ARG A 347 -17.30 6.90 -14.27
N GLY A 348 -17.82 6.02 -13.41
CA GLY A 348 -18.83 6.33 -12.40
C GLY A 348 -20.26 6.41 -12.93
N GLY A 349 -20.70 5.39 -13.69
CA GLY A 349 -22.04 5.26 -14.25
C GLY A 349 -22.28 3.93 -14.98
N ASP A 350 -23.51 3.73 -15.50
CA ASP A 350 -23.85 2.62 -16.39
C ASP A 350 -23.23 2.85 -17.79
N VAL A 351 -22.61 1.82 -18.34
CA VAL A 351 -21.94 1.86 -19.66
C VAL A 351 -22.51 0.86 -20.66
N ARG A 352 -23.61 0.16 -20.34
CA ARG A 352 -24.17 -0.91 -21.21
C ARG A 352 -24.55 -0.42 -22.60
N GLU A 353 -25.07 0.79 -22.75
CA GLU A 353 -25.39 1.38 -24.06
C GLU A 353 -24.12 1.64 -24.90
N ARG A 354 -23.05 2.15 -24.27
CA ARG A 354 -21.74 2.34 -24.92
C ARG A 354 -21.08 1.01 -25.29
N LEU A 355 -21.20 0.00 -24.43
CA LEU A 355 -20.75 -1.37 -24.75
C LEU A 355 -21.51 -1.93 -25.96
N ARG A 356 -22.84 -1.76 -26.02
CA ARG A 356 -23.67 -2.21 -27.16
C ARG A 356 -23.42 -1.44 -28.45
N ALA A 357 -23.11 -0.15 -28.38
CA ALA A 357 -22.67 0.61 -29.54
C ALA A 357 -21.36 0.08 -30.17
N ARG A 358 -20.56 -0.70 -29.42
CA ARG A 358 -19.32 -1.34 -29.89
C ARG A 358 -19.46 -2.84 -30.16
N VAL A 359 -20.30 -3.52 -29.40
CA VAL A 359 -20.59 -4.97 -29.46
C VAL A 359 -22.12 -5.14 -29.34
N PRO A 360 -22.88 -5.15 -30.44
CA PRO A 360 -24.35 -5.04 -30.42
C PRO A 360 -25.07 -5.99 -29.45
N ASP A 361 -24.68 -7.28 -29.48
CA ASP A 361 -25.28 -8.32 -28.64
C ASP A 361 -24.68 -8.39 -27.21
N PHE A 362 -24.04 -7.32 -26.72
CA PHE A 362 -23.44 -7.31 -25.40
C PHE A 362 -24.48 -7.45 -24.29
N ALA A 363 -24.33 -8.52 -23.51
CA ALA A 363 -25.16 -8.86 -22.37
C ALA A 363 -24.29 -9.15 -21.14
N THR A 364 -24.56 -8.41 -20.07
CA THR A 364 -23.93 -8.50 -18.74
C THR A 364 -24.10 -9.90 -18.12
N HIS A 365 -23.24 -10.28 -17.15
CA HIS A 365 -23.46 -11.50 -16.35
C HIS A 365 -24.84 -11.52 -15.69
N VAL A 366 -25.28 -10.37 -15.16
CA VAL A 366 -26.59 -10.22 -14.52
C VAL A 366 -27.74 -10.32 -15.53
N GLU A 367 -27.56 -9.81 -16.75
CA GLU A 367 -28.55 -9.94 -17.83
C GLU A 367 -28.66 -11.38 -18.33
N ARG A 368 -27.54 -12.10 -18.40
CA ARG A 368 -27.49 -13.53 -18.72
C ARG A 368 -28.08 -14.36 -17.58
N PHE A 369 -27.77 -14.06 -16.32
CA PHE A 369 -28.36 -14.67 -15.14
C PHE A 369 -29.88 -14.46 -15.13
N ALA A 370 -30.37 -13.25 -15.39
CA ALA A 370 -31.80 -12.95 -15.38
C ALA A 370 -32.60 -13.83 -16.34
N ARG A 371 -32.07 -14.07 -17.54
CA ARG A 371 -32.67 -14.95 -18.58
C ARG A 371 -32.51 -16.45 -18.29
N LEU A 372 -31.33 -16.88 -17.82
CA LEU A 372 -30.94 -18.30 -17.77
C LEU A 372 -31.08 -18.95 -16.38
N ALA A 373 -31.28 -18.17 -15.31
CA ALA A 373 -31.38 -18.70 -13.96
C ALA A 373 -32.80 -19.16 -13.62
N GLY A 374 -32.96 -20.48 -13.44
CA GLY A 374 -34.15 -21.08 -12.85
C GLY A 374 -34.38 -20.64 -11.38
N PRO A 375 -35.55 -20.97 -10.79
CA PRO A 375 -35.97 -20.42 -9.50
C PRO A 375 -34.96 -20.60 -8.35
N GLU A 376 -34.29 -21.75 -8.28
CA GLU A 376 -33.38 -22.13 -7.20
C GLU A 376 -31.99 -21.48 -7.31
N ALA A 377 -31.61 -20.97 -8.48
CA ALA A 377 -30.25 -20.51 -8.78
C ALA A 377 -29.86 -19.18 -8.11
N ALA A 378 -30.76 -18.53 -7.36
CA ALA A 378 -30.52 -17.26 -6.68
C ALA A 378 -29.65 -17.37 -5.39
N GLY A 379 -29.28 -18.57 -4.97
CA GLY A 379 -28.53 -18.80 -3.74
C GLY A 379 -27.02 -18.52 -3.83
N GLY A 380 -26.58 -17.37 -3.33
CA GLY A 380 -25.24 -17.19 -2.71
C GLY A 380 -23.99 -17.38 -3.57
N GLN A 381 -24.11 -17.54 -4.89
CA GLN A 381 -23.00 -17.93 -5.76
C GLN A 381 -21.82 -16.93 -5.73
N GLN A 382 -20.60 -17.46 -5.64
CA GLN A 382 -19.36 -16.70 -5.80
C GLN A 382 -18.53 -17.32 -6.93
N THR A 383 -18.67 -16.74 -8.12
CA THR A 383 -17.79 -17.04 -9.25
C THR A 383 -16.67 -15.99 -9.28
N ARG A 384 -15.42 -16.45 -9.38
CA ARG A 384 -14.28 -15.60 -9.75
C ARG A 384 -14.16 -15.61 -11.28
N LEU A 385 -13.93 -14.45 -11.86
CA LEU A 385 -13.53 -14.31 -13.27
C LEU A 385 -12.05 -13.96 -13.27
N TRP A 386 -11.28 -14.56 -14.17
CA TRP A 386 -9.84 -14.34 -14.30
C TRP A 386 -9.49 -14.25 -15.78
N PHE A 387 -8.40 -13.58 -16.14
CA PHE A 387 -7.70 -13.93 -17.37
C PHE A 387 -6.59 -14.93 -17.04
N TYR A 388 -6.32 -15.86 -17.95
CA TYR A 388 -5.20 -16.81 -17.88
C TYR A 388 -4.42 -16.83 -19.21
N PRO A 389 -3.13 -17.21 -19.18
CA PRO A 389 -2.29 -17.33 -20.37
C PRO A 389 -2.51 -18.64 -21.16
N ASP A 390 -3.69 -19.27 -21.05
CA ASP A 390 -3.99 -20.54 -21.72
C ASP A 390 -3.97 -20.44 -23.26
N ASP A 391 -4.19 -19.24 -23.79
CA ASP A 391 -4.18 -18.86 -25.22
C ASP A 391 -2.87 -18.16 -25.64
N VAL A 392 -1.81 -18.26 -24.81
CA VAL A 392 -0.44 -17.89 -25.19
C VAL A 392 0.25 -19.10 -25.80
N GLU A 393 0.21 -19.17 -27.13
CA GLU A 393 0.86 -20.21 -27.90
C GLU A 393 2.31 -19.83 -28.22
N MET A 394 3.25 -20.48 -27.52
CA MET A 394 4.66 -20.44 -27.83
C MET A 394 5.08 -21.70 -28.60
N ALA A 395 6.02 -21.53 -29.52
CA ALA A 395 6.79 -22.61 -30.13
C ALA A 395 8.23 -22.53 -29.64
N LEU A 396 8.78 -23.67 -29.23
CA LEU A 396 10.19 -23.80 -28.84
C LEU A 396 10.93 -24.65 -29.87
N SER A 397 12.17 -24.26 -30.15
CA SER A 397 13.13 -25.11 -30.88
C SER A 397 13.44 -26.40 -30.12
N ALA A 398 13.96 -27.41 -30.83
CA ALA A 398 14.35 -28.70 -30.24
C ALA A 398 15.48 -28.59 -29.18
N ARG A 399 16.26 -27.50 -29.19
CA ARG A 399 17.29 -27.20 -28.16
C ARG A 399 16.80 -26.25 -27.07
N GLY A 400 15.59 -25.70 -27.19
CA GLY A 400 15.08 -24.62 -26.35
C GLY A 400 15.72 -23.24 -26.57
N ASP A 401 16.75 -23.14 -27.43
CA ASP A 401 17.55 -21.92 -27.67
C ASP A 401 16.78 -20.79 -28.35
N LEU A 402 15.70 -21.12 -29.07
CA LEU A 402 14.76 -20.19 -29.68
C LEU A 402 13.32 -20.41 -29.16
N MET A 403 12.64 -19.31 -28.87
CA MET A 403 11.20 -19.20 -28.59
C MET A 403 10.54 -18.24 -29.60
N ALA A 404 9.44 -18.68 -30.22
CA ALA A 404 8.55 -17.84 -31.01
C ALA A 404 7.14 -17.81 -30.39
N LEU A 405 6.49 -16.65 -30.41
CA LEU A 405 5.11 -16.42 -29.99
C LEU A 405 4.21 -16.54 -31.23
N ALA A 406 3.53 -17.67 -31.40
CA ALA A 406 2.52 -17.84 -32.44
C ALA A 406 1.23 -17.06 -32.09
N ARG A 407 0.91 -17.00 -30.79
CA ARG A 407 -0.18 -16.21 -30.23
C ARG A 407 0.20 -15.76 -28.82
N ALA A 408 -0.11 -14.52 -28.47
CA ALA A 408 0.15 -13.99 -27.14
C ALA A 408 -1.06 -13.20 -26.68
N ARG A 409 -2.11 -13.95 -26.29
CA ARG A 409 -3.37 -13.41 -25.82
C ARG A 409 -3.74 -13.99 -24.47
N MET A 410 -4.22 -13.12 -23.59
CA MET A 410 -4.82 -13.52 -22.33
C MET A 410 -6.31 -13.85 -22.52
N THR A 411 -6.73 -15.05 -22.13
CA THR A 411 -8.10 -15.55 -22.29
C THR A 411 -8.87 -15.46 -20.97
N ALA A 412 -10.09 -14.91 -21.01
CA ALA A 412 -10.98 -14.91 -19.86
C ALA A 412 -11.46 -16.33 -19.55
N ALA A 413 -11.53 -16.68 -18.27
CA ALA A 413 -12.18 -17.88 -17.77
C ALA A 413 -12.75 -17.64 -16.36
N SER A 414 -13.21 -18.68 -15.69
CA SER A 414 -13.93 -18.56 -14.42
C SER A 414 -13.79 -19.76 -13.50
N GLU A 415 -13.73 -19.52 -12.19
CA GLU A 415 -13.66 -20.53 -11.13
C GLU A 415 -14.80 -20.34 -10.11
N ARG A 416 -15.24 -21.41 -9.44
CA ARG A 416 -16.10 -21.29 -8.25
C ARG A 416 -15.26 -21.10 -6.99
N ALA A 417 -15.55 -20.07 -6.20
CA ALA A 417 -14.84 -19.80 -4.96
C ALA A 417 -15.25 -20.80 -3.85
N GLY A 418 -14.42 -21.81 -3.63
CA GLY A 418 -14.61 -22.82 -2.58
C GLY A 418 -15.18 -24.16 -3.05
N GLY A 419 -15.38 -24.34 -4.37
CA GLY A 419 -15.68 -25.65 -4.96
C GLY A 419 -14.39 -26.42 -5.26
N GLY A 420 -14.43 -27.75 -5.13
CA GLY A 420 -13.39 -28.61 -5.68
C GLY A 420 -13.42 -28.64 -7.21
N ALA A 421 -12.34 -29.11 -7.85
CA ALA A 421 -12.27 -29.27 -9.30
C ALA A 421 -13.31 -30.31 -9.78
N GLY A 422 -14.46 -29.84 -10.25
CA GLY A 422 -15.58 -30.68 -10.69
C GLY A 422 -16.97 -30.04 -10.64
N GLU A 423 -17.16 -28.93 -9.91
CA GLU A 423 -18.44 -28.20 -9.96
C GLU A 423 -18.60 -27.38 -11.26
N ASP A 424 -19.70 -27.58 -11.96
CA ASP A 424 -19.98 -26.97 -13.27
C ASP A 424 -20.06 -25.42 -13.21
N VAL A 425 -19.41 -24.77 -14.17
CA VAL A 425 -19.49 -23.32 -14.37
C VAL A 425 -20.87 -22.96 -14.92
N PRO A 426 -21.66 -22.08 -14.26
CA PRO A 426 -23.00 -21.74 -14.70
C PRO A 426 -23.06 -21.17 -16.12
N ALA A 427 -24.11 -21.51 -16.87
CA ALA A 427 -24.26 -21.14 -18.28
C ALA A 427 -24.19 -19.62 -18.54
N TRP A 428 -24.69 -18.79 -17.61
CA TRP A 428 -24.60 -17.33 -17.72
C TRP A 428 -23.19 -16.77 -17.47
N THR A 429 -22.39 -17.41 -16.60
CA THR A 429 -20.95 -17.13 -16.48
C THR A 429 -20.24 -17.51 -17.76
N ARG A 430 -20.46 -18.75 -18.23
CA ARG A 430 -19.81 -19.30 -19.43
C ARG A 430 -20.08 -18.44 -20.66
N GLY A 431 -21.34 -18.08 -20.90
CA GLY A 431 -21.73 -17.20 -22.01
C GLY A 431 -21.18 -15.77 -21.92
N LEU A 432 -20.85 -15.26 -20.72
CA LEU A 432 -20.11 -13.99 -20.62
C LEU A 432 -18.64 -14.19 -20.98
N VAL A 433 -17.99 -15.23 -20.45
CA VAL A 433 -16.59 -15.59 -20.76
C VAL A 433 -16.41 -15.80 -22.27
N GLU A 434 -17.29 -16.58 -22.90
CA GLU A 434 -17.34 -16.81 -24.35
C GLU A 434 -17.49 -15.50 -25.13
N GLN A 435 -18.37 -14.58 -24.70
CA GLN A 435 -18.52 -13.28 -25.35
C GLN A 435 -17.29 -12.37 -25.17
N ILE A 436 -16.66 -12.33 -23.99
CA ILE A 436 -15.44 -11.54 -23.76
C ILE A 436 -14.32 -12.02 -24.69
N ASN A 437 -14.13 -13.34 -24.80
CA ASN A 437 -13.09 -13.92 -25.65
C ASN A 437 -13.40 -13.74 -27.15
N ALA A 438 -14.65 -13.94 -27.57
CA ALA A 438 -15.07 -13.80 -28.96
C ALA A 438 -15.12 -12.34 -29.45
N GLN A 439 -15.18 -11.37 -28.54
CA GLN A 439 -15.25 -9.93 -28.85
C GLN A 439 -14.05 -9.14 -28.29
N TYR A 440 -12.95 -9.83 -27.96
CA TYR A 440 -11.80 -9.26 -27.25
C TYR A 440 -11.27 -7.99 -27.91
N ASP A 441 -10.99 -8.02 -29.22
CA ASP A 441 -10.47 -6.85 -29.95
C ASP A 441 -11.49 -5.71 -30.05
N ALA A 442 -12.78 -6.02 -30.13
CA ALA A 442 -13.85 -5.02 -30.13
C ALA A 442 -13.93 -4.30 -28.77
N LEU A 443 -13.76 -5.04 -27.67
CA LEU A 443 -13.69 -4.52 -26.30
C LEU A 443 -12.37 -3.78 -26.03
N ALA A 444 -11.25 -4.22 -26.61
CA ALA A 444 -9.92 -3.61 -26.43
C ALA A 444 -9.78 -2.24 -27.11
N GLU A 445 -10.57 -1.94 -28.15
CA GLU A 445 -10.68 -0.58 -28.70
C GLU A 445 -11.46 0.38 -27.77
N GLU A 446 -12.28 -0.14 -26.85
CA GLU A 446 -13.02 0.65 -25.84
C GLU A 446 -12.28 0.71 -24.49
N PHE A 447 -11.49 -0.33 -24.17
CA PHE A 447 -10.68 -0.47 -22.96
C PHE A 447 -9.23 -0.83 -23.32
N PRO A 448 -8.36 0.18 -23.57
CA PRO A 448 -6.96 -0.02 -23.99
C PRO A 448 -6.11 -0.85 -23.01
N GLU A 449 -6.53 -1.00 -21.76
CA GLU A 449 -5.92 -1.93 -20.81
C GLU A 449 -5.92 -3.39 -21.30
N LEU A 450 -6.92 -3.83 -22.06
CA LEU A 450 -6.94 -5.19 -22.65
C LEU A 450 -5.84 -5.35 -23.71
N ALA A 451 -5.72 -4.39 -24.63
CA ALA A 451 -4.61 -4.38 -25.59
C ALA A 451 -3.24 -4.29 -24.90
N GLY A 452 -3.15 -3.58 -23.77
CA GLY A 452 -1.96 -3.55 -22.93
C GLY A 452 -1.63 -4.88 -22.26
N LEU A 453 -2.63 -5.69 -21.90
CA LEU A 453 -2.44 -7.02 -21.31
C LEU A 453 -1.80 -7.99 -22.32
N ASP A 454 -2.24 -7.95 -23.59
CA ASP A 454 -1.62 -8.69 -24.71
C ASP A 454 -0.16 -8.25 -24.98
N GLN A 455 0.26 -7.05 -24.57
CA GLN A 455 1.68 -6.63 -24.63
C GLN A 455 2.47 -7.01 -23.37
N ALA A 456 1.88 -6.88 -22.18
CA ALA A 456 2.51 -7.29 -20.93
C ALA A 456 2.83 -8.80 -20.92
N VAL A 457 1.90 -9.64 -21.43
CA VAL A 457 2.08 -11.09 -21.46
C VAL A 457 3.22 -11.54 -22.39
N ARG A 458 3.52 -10.80 -23.47
CA ARG A 458 4.66 -11.08 -24.38
C ARG A 458 6.00 -10.99 -23.66
N TRP A 459 6.19 -9.95 -22.85
CA TRP A 459 7.42 -9.76 -22.08
C TRP A 459 7.52 -10.73 -20.90
N LEU A 460 6.41 -11.00 -20.20
CA LEU A 460 6.37 -12.04 -19.15
C LEU A 460 6.68 -13.43 -19.71
N ALA A 461 6.18 -13.77 -20.91
CA ALA A 461 6.49 -15.02 -21.61
C ALA A 461 7.99 -15.14 -21.92
N LEU A 462 8.58 -14.12 -22.55
CA LEU A 462 10.01 -14.06 -22.85
C LEU A 462 10.88 -14.30 -21.60
N PHE A 463 10.63 -13.55 -20.52
CA PHE A 463 11.43 -13.70 -19.30
C PHE A 463 11.17 -15.03 -18.57
N THR A 464 9.98 -15.64 -18.72
CA THR A 464 9.72 -16.96 -18.11
C THR A 464 10.45 -18.08 -18.86
N TRP A 465 10.54 -17.98 -20.20
CA TRP A 465 11.39 -18.84 -21.01
C TRP A 465 12.89 -18.65 -20.69
N LEU A 466 13.37 -17.41 -20.60
CA LEU A 466 14.76 -17.14 -20.19
C LEU A 466 15.05 -17.68 -18.79
N ARG A 467 14.15 -17.50 -17.80
CA ARG A 467 14.29 -18.09 -16.46
C ARG A 467 14.27 -19.62 -16.45
N GLN A 468 13.64 -20.26 -17.45
CA GLN A 468 13.69 -21.70 -17.63
C GLN A 468 15.06 -22.14 -18.19
N LEU A 469 15.61 -21.42 -19.18
CA LEU A 469 16.96 -21.68 -19.71
C LEU A 469 18.06 -21.46 -18.65
N ASP A 470 17.95 -20.40 -17.84
CA ASP A 470 18.88 -20.10 -16.75
C ASP A 470 19.00 -21.27 -15.76
N ARG A 471 17.84 -21.85 -15.39
CA ARG A 471 17.73 -23.06 -14.55
C ARG A 471 18.23 -24.35 -15.22
N GLN A 472 18.43 -24.34 -16.53
CA GLN A 472 19.01 -25.44 -17.31
C GLN A 472 20.53 -25.24 -17.53
N GLY A 473 21.14 -24.23 -16.90
CA GLY A 473 22.58 -23.95 -16.99
C GLY A 473 23.01 -23.21 -18.26
N ALA A 474 22.05 -22.73 -19.07
CA ALA A 474 22.33 -22.00 -20.30
C ALA A 474 23.07 -20.68 -20.02
N LEU A 475 24.07 -20.39 -20.86
CA LEU A 475 24.69 -19.08 -20.91
C LEU A 475 23.69 -18.03 -21.38
N LEU A 476 23.30 -17.13 -20.48
CA LEU A 476 22.45 -15.97 -20.72
C LEU A 476 23.23 -14.68 -20.43
N PRO A 477 22.85 -13.53 -21.01
CA PRO A 477 23.47 -12.26 -20.69
C PRO A 477 23.14 -11.82 -19.25
N GLU A 478 23.81 -10.78 -18.76
CA GLU A 478 23.54 -10.21 -17.44
C GLU A 478 22.23 -9.42 -17.46
N LEU A 479 21.12 -10.13 -17.22
CA LEU A 479 19.78 -9.55 -17.26
C LEU A 479 19.50 -8.59 -16.09
N ASP A 480 20.26 -8.69 -15.00
CA ASP A 480 20.12 -7.80 -13.84
C ASP A 480 20.47 -6.33 -14.14
N ALA A 481 21.21 -6.04 -15.22
CA ALA A 481 21.34 -4.70 -15.79
C ALA A 481 19.99 -3.99 -16.01
N LEU A 482 18.91 -4.73 -16.35
CA LEU A 482 17.57 -4.17 -16.46
C LEU A 482 17.06 -3.56 -15.14
N LEU A 483 17.59 -3.98 -14.00
CA LEU A 483 17.19 -3.43 -12.70
C LEU A 483 17.74 -2.02 -12.44
N ALA A 484 18.77 -1.59 -13.18
CA ALA A 484 19.26 -0.21 -13.12
C ALA A 484 18.33 0.80 -13.80
N VAL A 485 17.40 0.31 -14.65
CA VAL A 485 16.50 1.16 -15.43
C VAL A 485 15.59 1.98 -14.50
N PRO A 486 15.52 3.32 -14.67
CA PRO A 486 14.64 4.17 -13.89
C PRO A 486 13.18 3.93 -14.30
N LEU A 487 12.36 3.56 -13.32
CA LEU A 487 10.91 3.44 -13.48
C LEU A 487 10.25 4.82 -13.34
N PRO A 488 9.28 5.17 -14.20
CA PRO A 488 8.49 6.39 -14.05
C PRO A 488 7.57 6.30 -12.83
N SER A 489 7.12 7.45 -12.32
CA SER A 489 6.08 7.47 -11.30
C SER A 489 4.76 6.95 -11.87
N VAL A 490 4.23 5.85 -11.33
CA VAL A 490 2.93 5.26 -11.70
C VAL A 490 2.25 4.72 -10.44
N PRO A 491 1.72 5.58 -9.55
CA PRO A 491 1.14 5.14 -8.27
C PRO A 491 -0.09 4.25 -8.52
N THR A 492 -0.09 3.02 -7.98
CA THR A 492 -1.22 2.08 -8.13
C THR A 492 -2.09 1.98 -6.87
N PRO A 493 -3.42 1.81 -6.98
CA PRO A 493 -4.31 1.72 -5.82
C PRO A 493 -3.93 0.60 -4.85
N ARG A 494 -3.94 0.89 -3.54
CA ARG A 494 -3.74 -0.12 -2.46
C ARG A 494 -5.04 -0.80 -2.04
N SER A 495 -6.14 -0.09 -2.20
CA SER A 495 -7.50 -0.59 -2.03
C SER A 495 -8.41 0.02 -3.09
N PHE A 496 -9.53 -0.63 -3.36
CA PHE A 496 -10.52 -0.20 -4.33
C PHE A 496 -11.91 -0.19 -3.66
N PRO A 497 -12.80 0.77 -3.98
CA PRO A 497 -14.18 0.71 -3.49
C PRO A 497 -14.86 -0.54 -4.02
N GLN A 498 -15.65 -1.24 -3.19
CA GLN A 498 -16.45 -2.35 -3.69
C GLN A 498 -17.48 -1.82 -4.69
N VAL A 499 -17.57 -2.43 -5.87
CA VAL A 499 -18.66 -2.16 -6.81
C VAL A 499 -19.93 -2.72 -6.20
N VAL A 500 -20.85 -1.85 -5.79
CA VAL A 500 -22.16 -2.24 -5.25
C VAL A 500 -23.23 -1.67 -6.17
N ALA A 501 -24.04 -2.55 -6.72
CA ALA A 501 -25.21 -2.23 -7.52
C ALA A 501 -26.43 -2.94 -6.91
N VAL A 502 -27.60 -2.30 -7.02
CA VAL A 502 -28.88 -3.00 -6.86
C VAL A 502 -29.40 -3.31 -8.25
N HIS A 503 -29.70 -4.58 -8.51
CA HIS A 503 -30.30 -5.04 -9.75
C HIS A 503 -31.77 -5.34 -9.54
N ALA A 504 -32.65 -4.92 -10.46
CA ALA A 504 -34.04 -5.35 -10.50
C ALA A 504 -34.31 -6.10 -11.80
N ILE A 505 -34.60 -7.40 -11.67
CA ILE A 505 -34.69 -8.35 -12.79
C ILE A 505 -36.06 -9.03 -12.84
N PRO A 506 -36.50 -9.53 -14.00
CA PRO A 506 -37.76 -10.25 -14.13
C PRO A 506 -37.84 -11.51 -13.25
N PRO A 507 -39.05 -12.06 -13.03
CA PRO A 507 -39.25 -13.39 -12.45
C PRO A 507 -38.45 -14.49 -13.18
N ALA A 508 -38.18 -15.60 -12.50
CA ALA A 508 -37.38 -16.69 -13.09
C ALA A 508 -38.04 -17.25 -14.36
N GLY A 509 -37.24 -17.45 -15.42
CA GLY A 509 -37.73 -17.94 -16.71
C GLY A 509 -38.55 -16.94 -17.56
N ARG A 510 -38.63 -15.66 -17.17
CA ARG A 510 -39.22 -14.61 -18.01
C ARG A 510 -38.15 -13.69 -18.59
N GLU A 511 -38.26 -13.38 -19.88
CA GLU A 511 -37.48 -12.30 -20.48
C GLU A 511 -38.02 -10.92 -20.08
N GLY A 512 -37.15 -9.92 -20.05
CA GLY A 512 -37.48 -8.55 -19.68
C GLY A 512 -36.25 -7.71 -19.34
N PRO A 513 -36.43 -6.42 -19.00
CA PRO A 513 -35.33 -5.51 -18.74
C PRO A 513 -34.66 -5.76 -17.39
N VAL A 514 -33.34 -5.53 -17.35
CA VAL A 514 -32.55 -5.44 -16.12
C VAL A 514 -32.26 -3.98 -15.81
N ASP A 515 -32.83 -3.49 -14.71
CA ASP A 515 -32.44 -2.19 -14.16
C ASP A 515 -31.21 -2.35 -13.27
N VAL A 516 -30.33 -1.37 -13.31
CA VAL A 516 -29.10 -1.31 -12.51
C VAL A 516 -29.05 0.04 -11.81
N PHE A 517 -28.94 0.02 -10.48
CA PHE A 517 -28.88 1.23 -9.66
C PHE A 517 -27.52 1.29 -8.94
N ASP A 518 -26.63 2.21 -9.35
CA ASP A 518 -25.36 2.49 -8.67
C ASP A 518 -25.58 2.79 -7.17
N ARG A 519 -24.79 2.15 -6.30
CA ARG A 519 -24.80 2.34 -4.83
C ARG A 519 -23.45 2.82 -4.29
N SER A 520 -22.50 3.23 -5.13
CA SER A 520 -21.18 3.74 -4.70
C SER A 520 -21.25 4.87 -3.64
N PRO A 521 -22.26 5.77 -3.61
CA PRO A 521 -22.43 6.72 -2.51
C PRO A 521 -22.65 6.08 -1.12
N VAL A 522 -23.22 4.87 -1.06
CA VAL A 522 -23.43 4.11 0.17
C VAL A 522 -22.13 3.44 0.65
N VAL A 523 -21.28 3.03 -0.29
CA VAL A 523 -19.93 2.51 -0.02
C VAL A 523 -19.08 3.60 0.63
N ASP A 524 -19.05 4.82 0.08
CA ASP A 524 -18.44 5.98 0.73
C ASP A 524 -18.97 6.24 2.14
N ALA A 525 -20.30 6.24 2.30
CA ALA A 525 -20.95 6.52 3.56
C ALA A 525 -20.57 5.54 4.68
N LEU A 526 -20.40 4.25 4.34
CA LEU A 526 -19.91 3.25 5.28
C LEU A 526 -18.40 3.36 5.52
N ALA A 527 -17.61 3.67 4.48
CA ALA A 527 -16.17 3.92 4.63
C ALA A 527 -15.86 5.10 5.57
N ARG A 528 -16.79 6.07 5.71
CA ARG A 528 -16.72 7.16 6.71
C ARG A 528 -16.96 6.70 8.17
N LEU A 529 -17.59 5.54 8.40
CA LEU A 529 -17.90 5.01 9.75
C LEU A 529 -16.78 4.15 10.36
N ALA A 530 -15.83 3.69 9.56
CA ALA A 530 -14.69 2.92 10.04
C ALA A 530 -13.48 3.85 10.22
N PRO A 531 -12.48 3.48 11.04
CA PRO A 531 -11.37 4.38 11.41
C PRO A 531 -10.59 4.92 10.20
N ARG A 532 -9.79 5.98 10.42
CA ARG A 532 -8.68 6.43 9.56
C ARG A 532 -7.93 5.24 8.94
N GLU A 533 -7.46 5.40 7.71
CA GLU A 533 -6.88 4.29 6.95
C GLU A 533 -5.59 3.78 7.61
N GLY A 534 -5.46 2.46 7.74
CA GLY A 534 -4.43 1.80 8.56
C GLY A 534 -4.91 1.42 9.96
N GLU A 535 -5.74 2.24 10.61
CA GLU A 535 -6.32 1.90 11.92
C GLU A 535 -7.42 0.83 11.78
N ARG A 536 -7.34 -0.21 12.63
CA ARG A 536 -8.36 -1.26 12.75
C ARG A 536 -8.95 -1.26 14.17
N LEU A 537 -10.29 -1.30 14.26
CA LEU A 537 -10.96 -1.67 15.51
C LEU A 537 -10.56 -3.10 15.88
N SER A 538 -10.38 -3.36 17.17
CA SER A 538 -10.07 -4.73 17.62
C SER A 538 -11.19 -5.70 17.20
N PRO A 539 -10.88 -6.98 16.90
CA PRO A 539 -11.86 -7.96 16.42
C PRO A 539 -13.13 -8.04 17.28
N ARG A 540 -12.97 -7.93 18.61
CA ARG A 540 -14.07 -7.91 19.58
C ARG A 540 -14.94 -6.65 19.50
N ARG A 541 -14.35 -5.45 19.42
CA ARG A 541 -15.10 -4.19 19.23
C ARG A 541 -15.86 -4.22 17.90
N ARG A 542 -15.17 -4.60 16.82
CA ARG A 542 -15.76 -4.72 15.48
C ARG A 542 -16.94 -5.71 15.45
N PHE A 543 -16.79 -6.89 16.06
CA PHE A 543 -17.85 -7.89 16.17
C PHE A 543 -19.07 -7.36 16.94
N ALA A 544 -18.86 -6.76 18.12
CA ALA A 544 -19.94 -6.18 18.92
C ALA A 544 -20.67 -5.05 18.18
N ARG A 545 -19.92 -4.16 17.51
CA ARG A 545 -20.45 -3.07 16.68
C ARG A 545 -21.25 -3.56 15.47
N ALA A 546 -20.78 -4.62 14.81
CA ALA A 546 -21.46 -5.21 13.67
C ALA A 546 -22.76 -5.91 14.09
N LEU A 547 -22.76 -6.64 15.22
CA LEU A 547 -23.95 -7.23 15.84
C LEU A 547 -24.97 -6.15 16.25
N ALA A 548 -24.52 -5.05 16.88
CA ALA A 548 -25.37 -3.95 17.28
C ALA A 548 -26.02 -3.20 16.10
N ALA A 549 -25.50 -3.38 14.87
CA ALA A 549 -26.03 -2.77 13.66
C ALA A 549 -27.02 -3.66 12.87
N LEU A 550 -27.35 -4.86 13.34
CA LEU A 550 -28.28 -5.78 12.68
C LEU A 550 -29.74 -5.46 13.03
N ASP A 551 -30.56 -5.24 12.00
CA ASP A 551 -32.00 -5.00 12.10
C ASP A 551 -32.73 -6.31 12.44
N ARG A 552 -33.15 -6.43 13.71
CA ARG A 552 -33.84 -7.62 14.24
C ARG A 552 -35.20 -7.89 13.58
N ASN A 553 -35.75 -6.94 12.83
CA ASN A 553 -36.99 -7.10 12.08
C ASN A 553 -36.76 -7.72 10.69
N HIS A 554 -35.51 -7.77 10.21
CA HIS A 554 -35.16 -8.36 8.91
C HIS A 554 -34.70 -9.83 9.11
N PRO A 555 -35.42 -10.85 8.59
CA PRO A 555 -35.21 -12.25 8.97
C PRO A 555 -33.76 -12.76 8.87
N GLN A 556 -33.04 -12.42 7.79
CA GLN A 556 -31.64 -12.81 7.61
C GLN A 556 -30.69 -12.14 8.61
N GLN A 557 -30.97 -10.89 9.00
CA GLN A 557 -30.16 -10.16 9.98
C GLN A 557 -30.48 -10.62 11.40
N ALA A 558 -31.74 -10.92 11.70
CA ALA A 558 -32.15 -11.57 12.94
C ALA A 558 -31.54 -12.98 13.11
N ALA A 559 -31.42 -13.75 12.01
CA ALA A 559 -30.76 -15.05 12.03
C ALA A 559 -29.25 -14.93 12.31
N LEU A 560 -28.53 -14.05 11.59
CA LEU A 560 -27.11 -13.80 11.85
C LEU A 560 -26.87 -13.21 13.25
N ALA A 561 -27.78 -12.37 13.75
CA ALA A 561 -27.65 -11.81 15.09
C ALA A 561 -27.72 -12.90 16.17
N ARG A 562 -28.62 -13.89 16.03
CA ARG A 562 -28.66 -15.07 16.91
C ARG A 562 -27.40 -15.94 16.79
N GLU A 563 -26.88 -16.11 15.58
CA GLU A 563 -25.62 -16.84 15.33
C GLU A 563 -24.43 -16.15 16.04
N MET A 564 -24.37 -14.82 16.02
CA MET A 564 -23.36 -14.03 16.72
C MET A 564 -23.57 -14.01 18.25
N GLU A 565 -24.82 -13.97 18.73
CA GLU A 565 -25.13 -14.00 20.17
C GLU A 565 -24.84 -15.35 20.83
N ALA A 566 -24.82 -16.44 20.07
CA ALA A 566 -24.44 -17.76 20.56
C ALA A 566 -22.94 -17.92 20.83
N ILE A 567 -22.11 -16.93 20.46
CA ILE A 567 -20.64 -17.01 20.53
C ILE A 567 -20.11 -16.13 21.66
N ASP A 568 -19.32 -16.72 22.58
CA ASP A 568 -18.54 -15.95 23.55
C ASP A 568 -17.32 -15.30 22.87
N PRO A 569 -17.29 -13.97 22.67
CA PRO A 569 -16.17 -13.31 22.01
C PRO A 569 -14.88 -13.32 22.84
N ARG A 570 -14.92 -13.77 24.11
CA ARG A 570 -13.72 -14.01 24.93
C ARG A 570 -13.02 -15.32 24.57
N ARG A 571 -13.75 -16.31 24.04
CA ARG A 571 -13.27 -17.66 23.68
C ARG A 571 -13.12 -17.89 22.18
N ALA A 572 -13.90 -17.20 21.34
CA ALA A 572 -13.85 -17.32 19.89
C ALA A 572 -12.49 -16.91 19.30
N SER A 573 -12.12 -17.49 18.16
CA SER A 573 -10.93 -17.07 17.42
C SER A 573 -11.12 -15.68 16.81
N THR A 574 -10.01 -14.98 16.56
CA THR A 574 -10.06 -13.71 15.82
C THR A 574 -10.66 -13.87 14.43
N ALA A 575 -10.34 -14.95 13.72
CA ALA A 575 -10.87 -15.24 12.39
C ALA A 575 -12.40 -15.37 12.40
N ASP A 576 -12.98 -16.08 13.38
CA ASP A 576 -14.44 -16.20 13.53
C ASP A 576 -15.11 -14.85 13.76
N LEU A 577 -14.55 -14.04 14.66
CA LEU A 577 -15.07 -12.71 14.99
C LEU A 577 -15.03 -11.77 13.77
N LEU A 578 -13.92 -11.76 13.02
CA LEU A 578 -13.77 -10.95 11.81
C LEU A 578 -14.66 -11.46 10.66
N ARG A 579 -14.83 -12.79 10.51
CA ARG A 579 -15.72 -13.41 9.51
C ARG A 579 -17.18 -13.04 9.75
N LEU A 580 -17.63 -13.09 11.00
CA LEU A 580 -19.00 -12.76 11.38
C LEU A 580 -19.27 -11.25 11.34
N ALA A 581 -18.34 -10.42 11.81
CA ALA A 581 -18.43 -8.97 11.68
C ALA A 581 -18.60 -8.55 10.21
N ARG A 582 -17.79 -9.11 9.31
CA ARG A 582 -17.87 -8.83 7.86
C ARG A 582 -19.18 -9.33 7.23
N ARG A 583 -19.74 -10.48 7.67
CA ARG A 583 -21.08 -10.94 7.25
C ARG A 583 -22.17 -9.94 7.66
N ALA A 584 -22.11 -9.42 8.89
CA ALA A 584 -23.08 -8.45 9.41
C ALA A 584 -22.97 -7.08 8.73
N GLU A 585 -21.75 -6.59 8.53
CA GLU A 585 -21.45 -5.39 7.74
C GLU A 585 -21.97 -5.52 6.29
N ARG A 586 -21.78 -6.69 5.65
CA ARG A 586 -22.29 -6.95 4.31
C ARG A 586 -23.82 -6.93 4.25
N LEU A 587 -24.52 -7.55 5.21
CA LEU A 587 -25.99 -7.45 5.29
C LEU A 587 -26.48 -6.02 5.56
N ARG A 588 -25.75 -5.24 6.38
CA ARG A 588 -26.01 -3.80 6.60
C ARG A 588 -25.85 -3.01 5.29
N LEU A 589 -24.77 -3.23 4.55
CA LEU A 589 -24.50 -2.60 3.25
C LEU A 589 -25.64 -2.87 2.24
N HIS A 590 -26.10 -4.12 2.12
CA HIS A 590 -27.22 -4.46 1.22
C HIS A 590 -28.54 -3.81 1.65
N ALA A 591 -28.86 -3.84 2.96
CA ALA A 591 -30.06 -3.20 3.48
C ALA A 591 -30.04 -1.67 3.30
N LEU A 592 -28.89 -1.01 3.51
CA LEU A 592 -28.73 0.42 3.25
C LEU A 592 -28.82 0.74 1.75
N ALA A 593 -28.18 -0.06 0.89
CA ALA A 593 -28.23 0.09 -0.56
C ALA A 593 -29.67 0.10 -1.10
N LEU A 594 -30.52 -0.82 -0.61
CA LEU A 594 -31.94 -0.91 -0.94
C LEU A 594 -32.77 0.25 -0.33
N ARG A 595 -32.52 0.62 0.93
CA ARG A 595 -33.26 1.68 1.63
C ARG A 595 -32.89 3.12 1.18
N SER A 596 -31.79 3.28 0.42
CA SER A 596 -31.24 4.56 -0.06
C SER A 596 -31.45 4.82 -1.56
N LEU A 597 -32.42 4.16 -2.21
CA LEU A 597 -32.73 4.45 -3.61
C LEU A 597 -33.14 5.94 -3.77
N PRO A 598 -32.48 6.71 -4.67
CA PRO A 598 -32.92 8.05 -5.05
C PRO A 598 -34.37 8.02 -5.54
N GLU A 599 -35.08 9.13 -5.46
CA GLU A 599 -36.52 9.15 -5.73
C GLU A 599 -36.89 8.62 -7.13
N ALA A 600 -36.16 9.02 -8.17
CA ALA A 600 -36.34 8.48 -9.52
C ALA A 600 -36.12 6.95 -9.60
N GLY A 601 -35.18 6.41 -8.81
CA GLY A 601 -34.94 4.97 -8.70
C GLY A 601 -36.05 4.24 -7.93
N ARG A 602 -36.63 4.86 -6.90
CA ARG A 602 -37.82 4.34 -6.21
C ARG A 602 -39.03 4.31 -7.12
N ARG A 603 -39.33 5.42 -7.80
CA ARG A 603 -40.43 5.51 -8.78
C ARG A 603 -40.30 4.43 -9.87
N ARG A 604 -39.12 4.30 -10.51
CA ARG A 604 -38.84 3.24 -11.50
C ARG A 604 -39.04 1.82 -10.94
N LEU A 605 -38.60 1.55 -9.71
CA LEU A 605 -38.80 0.24 -9.08
C LEU A 605 -40.28 -0.03 -8.72
N GLU A 606 -41.02 0.99 -8.30
CA GLU A 606 -42.46 0.91 -8.04
C GLU A 606 -43.27 0.74 -9.34
N GLU A 607 -42.85 1.36 -10.44
CA GLU A 607 -43.39 1.17 -11.78
C GLU A 607 -43.15 -0.25 -12.28
N ARG A 608 -41.92 -0.77 -12.22
CA ARG A 608 -41.59 -2.19 -12.50
C ARG A 608 -42.48 -3.16 -11.71
N ARG A 609 -42.70 -2.90 -10.41
CA ARG A 609 -43.56 -3.75 -9.55
C ARG A 609 -45.03 -3.69 -9.92
N LYS A 610 -45.52 -2.59 -10.50
CA LYS A 610 -46.90 -2.48 -11.02
C LYS A 610 -47.06 -3.22 -12.35
N THR A 611 -46.02 -3.27 -13.20
CA THR A 611 -46.09 -3.91 -14.53
C THR A 611 -45.73 -5.40 -14.52
N GLU A 612 -44.75 -5.82 -13.72
CA GLU A 612 -44.26 -7.21 -13.66
C GLU A 612 -44.73 -7.98 -12.41
N GLY A 613 -45.37 -7.28 -11.47
CA GLY A 613 -45.92 -7.86 -10.24
C GLY A 613 -44.94 -7.92 -9.06
N PRO A 614 -45.36 -8.53 -7.93
CA PRO A 614 -44.58 -8.59 -6.70
C PRO A 614 -43.36 -9.54 -6.78
N GLU A 615 -43.29 -10.39 -7.81
CA GLU A 615 -42.23 -11.38 -8.03
C GLU A 615 -40.91 -10.78 -8.59
N LEU A 616 -40.87 -9.46 -8.81
CA LEU A 616 -39.67 -8.73 -9.27
C LEU A 616 -38.47 -8.98 -8.33
N ARG A 617 -37.46 -9.71 -8.82
CA ARG A 617 -36.30 -10.13 -8.03
C ARG A 617 -35.31 -8.97 -7.89
N VAL A 618 -34.83 -8.70 -6.66
CA VAL A 618 -33.91 -7.60 -6.36
C VAL A 618 -32.74 -8.08 -5.51
N PHE A 619 -31.50 -7.84 -5.95
CA PHE A 619 -30.26 -8.35 -5.33
C PHE A 619 -29.00 -7.55 -5.71
N ASP A 620 -27.86 -7.87 -5.08
CA ASP A 620 -26.51 -7.28 -5.30
C ASP A 620 -25.50 -8.30 -5.87
N VAL A 621 -24.35 -7.80 -6.39
CA VAL A 621 -23.29 -8.61 -7.01
C VAL A 621 -21.89 -8.06 -6.67
N ALA A 622 -20.90 -8.96 -6.45
CA ALA A 622 -19.48 -8.63 -6.28
C ALA A 622 -18.57 -9.81 -6.75
N ILE A 623 -17.36 -9.52 -7.27
CA ILE A 623 -16.50 -10.47 -8.04
C ILE A 623 -15.00 -10.02 -8.02
N GLY A 624 -14.05 -10.88 -8.44
CA GLY A 624 -12.55 -10.75 -8.57
C GLY A 624 -12.03 -11.88 -9.51
N GLY A 625 -10.79 -11.99 -10.05
CA GLY A 625 -9.48 -11.30 -9.90
C GLY A 625 -8.60 -11.43 -11.19
N LEU A 626 -7.25 -11.37 -11.12
CA LEU A 626 -6.34 -11.63 -12.28
C LEU A 626 -5.05 -12.43 -11.97
N ASP A 627 -4.75 -13.46 -12.76
CA ASP A 627 -3.52 -14.27 -12.70
C ASP A 627 -2.70 -14.08 -14.00
N LEU A 628 -1.37 -14.07 -13.90
CA LEU A 628 -0.44 -13.90 -15.03
C LEU A 628 0.59 -15.05 -15.12
N GLY A 629 0.35 -16.17 -14.43
CA GLY A 629 1.27 -17.31 -14.29
C GLY A 629 1.61 -18.06 -15.58
N MET A 630 2.67 -17.64 -16.28
CA MET A 630 3.10 -18.17 -17.58
C MET A 630 3.58 -19.63 -17.57
N GLY A 631 3.84 -20.24 -16.40
CA GLY A 631 4.42 -21.58 -16.30
C GLY A 631 3.59 -22.68 -16.98
N ARG A 632 2.25 -22.58 -16.92
CA ARG A 632 1.34 -23.54 -17.59
C ARG A 632 1.45 -23.47 -19.11
N ALA A 633 1.53 -22.26 -19.67
CA ALA A 633 1.60 -22.02 -21.11
C ALA A 633 2.92 -22.56 -21.70
N LEU A 634 4.06 -22.34 -21.03
CA LEU A 634 5.35 -22.92 -21.43
C LEU A 634 5.36 -24.45 -21.36
N ALA A 635 4.80 -25.04 -20.30
CA ALA A 635 4.66 -26.50 -20.22
C ALA A 635 3.71 -27.06 -21.31
N GLY A 636 2.67 -26.31 -21.70
CA GLY A 636 1.82 -26.62 -22.86
C GLY A 636 2.58 -26.54 -24.18
N ALA A 637 3.34 -25.45 -24.40
CA ALA A 637 4.19 -25.22 -25.57
C ALA A 637 5.22 -26.34 -25.79
N ALA A 638 5.97 -26.72 -24.74
CA ALA A 638 6.96 -27.80 -24.82
C ALA A 638 6.32 -29.13 -25.27
N ARG A 639 5.15 -29.48 -24.73
CA ARG A 639 4.38 -30.67 -25.14
C ARG A 639 3.82 -30.60 -26.56
N ARG A 640 3.57 -29.41 -27.10
CA ARG A 640 3.15 -29.20 -28.51
C ARG A 640 4.34 -29.28 -29.47
N SER A 641 5.48 -28.67 -29.14
CA SER A 641 6.70 -28.72 -29.98
C SER A 641 7.21 -30.14 -30.21
N LEU A 642 7.18 -31.01 -29.18
CA LEU A 642 7.53 -32.43 -29.29
C LEU A 642 6.66 -33.21 -30.30
N ARG A 643 5.41 -32.77 -30.54
CA ARG A 643 4.51 -33.39 -31.54
C ARG A 643 4.78 -32.93 -32.97
N TRP A 644 5.31 -31.72 -33.18
CA TRP A 644 5.69 -31.27 -34.53
C TRP A 644 6.99 -31.91 -35.03
N GLY A 645 7.82 -32.47 -34.15
CA GLY A 645 9.01 -33.25 -34.54
C GLY A 645 8.75 -34.73 -34.86
N SER A 646 7.52 -35.22 -34.77
CA SER A 646 7.22 -36.67 -34.76
C SER A 646 6.06 -37.10 -35.67
N SER A 647 6.07 -36.65 -36.93
CA SER A 647 5.25 -37.24 -38.00
C SER A 647 5.82 -38.58 -38.48
N GLY A 648 6.01 -39.54 -37.57
CA GLY A 648 6.52 -40.88 -37.86
C GLY A 648 7.14 -41.58 -36.65
N VAL A 649 6.85 -42.89 -36.53
CA VAL A 649 7.36 -43.85 -35.52
C VAL A 649 6.79 -43.65 -34.10
N ALA A 650 6.68 -44.78 -33.37
CA ALA A 650 5.94 -44.93 -32.13
C ALA A 650 6.73 -44.52 -30.87
N ALA A 651 6.07 -44.64 -29.71
CA ALA A 651 6.63 -44.34 -28.40
C ALA A 651 7.99 -45.02 -28.16
N LEU A 652 8.99 -44.20 -27.82
CA LEU A 652 10.30 -44.62 -27.31
C LEU A 652 10.53 -44.01 -25.92
N ALA A 653 11.37 -44.69 -25.14
CA ALA A 653 11.86 -44.17 -23.86
C ALA A 653 12.71 -42.90 -24.05
N ALA A 654 13.07 -42.23 -22.95
CA ALA A 654 13.93 -41.06 -22.98
C ALA A 654 15.23 -41.36 -23.76
N PRO A 655 15.51 -40.66 -24.87
CA PRO A 655 16.71 -40.92 -25.66
C PRO A 655 17.93 -40.31 -24.98
N GLU A 656 18.90 -41.15 -24.64
CA GLU A 656 20.26 -40.67 -24.38
C GLU A 656 20.92 -40.24 -25.70
N ALA A 657 21.78 -39.23 -25.58
CA ALA A 657 22.82 -38.80 -26.52
C ALA A 657 22.47 -37.94 -27.77
N VAL A 658 23.44 -37.08 -28.08
CA VAL A 658 23.70 -36.34 -29.34
C VAL A 658 22.67 -35.30 -29.80
N GLY A 659 22.40 -34.33 -28.93
CA GLY A 659 22.12 -32.96 -29.34
C GLY A 659 22.75 -32.00 -28.34
N ALA A 660 23.77 -31.22 -28.74
CA ALA A 660 24.37 -30.25 -27.84
C ALA A 660 23.30 -29.23 -27.37
N GLY A 661 23.14 -29.13 -26.05
CA GLY A 661 22.23 -28.18 -25.42
C GLY A 661 22.66 -26.72 -25.63
N PRO A 662 21.94 -25.74 -25.04
CA PRO A 662 22.45 -24.38 -24.95
C PRO A 662 23.83 -24.38 -24.29
N ALA A 663 24.72 -23.50 -24.73
CA ALA A 663 26.10 -23.47 -24.25
C ALA A 663 26.13 -23.32 -22.71
N PRO A 664 26.91 -24.14 -21.97
CA PRO A 664 26.96 -24.04 -20.52
C PRO A 664 27.62 -22.72 -20.11
N ARG A 665 27.14 -22.13 -19.00
CA ARG A 665 27.80 -20.98 -18.37
C ARG A 665 29.27 -21.35 -18.02
N PRO A 666 30.27 -20.53 -18.39
CA PRO A 666 31.67 -20.83 -18.09
C PRO A 666 31.94 -20.74 -16.59
N GLU A 667 32.77 -21.65 -16.08
CA GLU A 667 33.18 -21.70 -14.67
C GLU A 667 34.07 -20.50 -14.30
N ALA A 668 34.94 -20.09 -15.22
CA ALA A 668 35.85 -18.96 -15.08
C ALA A 668 35.25 -17.66 -15.64
N PRO A 669 35.40 -16.51 -14.93
CA PRO A 669 35.13 -15.19 -15.48
C PRO A 669 35.92 -14.86 -16.74
N ARG A 670 35.34 -14.00 -17.59
CA ARG A 670 36.02 -13.40 -18.75
C ARG A 670 36.15 -11.88 -18.59
N GLU A 671 37.34 -11.36 -18.86
CA GLU A 671 37.63 -9.92 -18.75
C GLU A 671 36.82 -9.07 -19.75
N GLU A 672 36.58 -9.60 -20.94
CA GLU A 672 35.68 -9.01 -21.95
C GLU A 672 34.25 -8.77 -21.44
N TRP A 673 33.81 -9.51 -20.42
CA TRP A 673 32.47 -9.44 -19.84
C TRP A 673 32.41 -8.67 -18.50
N ARG A 674 33.53 -8.07 -18.06
CA ARG A 674 33.60 -7.21 -16.85
C ARG A 674 33.30 -5.74 -17.13
N ARG A 675 32.80 -5.43 -18.33
CA ARG A 675 32.37 -4.09 -18.70
C ARG A 675 30.89 -3.94 -18.41
N ASP A 676 30.50 -2.77 -17.89
CA ASP A 676 29.09 -2.42 -17.82
C ASP A 676 28.46 -2.34 -19.23
N PRO A 677 27.19 -2.74 -19.39
CA PRO A 677 26.54 -2.76 -20.69
C PRO A 677 26.31 -1.37 -21.29
N GLU A 678 26.31 -1.31 -22.62
CA GLU A 678 25.88 -0.14 -23.38
C GLU A 678 24.42 0.23 -23.00
N GLY A 679 24.22 1.49 -22.63
CA GLY A 679 22.93 2.02 -22.16
C GLY A 679 22.65 1.90 -20.65
N LEU A 680 23.60 1.44 -19.82
CA LEU A 680 23.37 1.33 -18.36
C LEU A 680 23.16 2.72 -17.70
N PRO A 681 22.03 2.98 -17.02
CA PRO A 681 21.76 4.31 -16.46
C PRO A 681 22.58 4.69 -15.21
N ASP A 682 22.98 5.96 -15.14
CA ASP A 682 23.67 6.59 -14.01
C ASP A 682 22.73 6.87 -12.81
N ALA A 683 22.15 5.81 -12.23
CA ALA A 683 21.39 5.93 -10.99
C ALA A 683 22.29 6.37 -9.81
N VAL A 684 21.80 7.30 -8.98
CA VAL A 684 22.48 7.84 -7.78
C VAL A 684 21.56 7.70 -6.57
N LEU A 685 22.10 7.38 -5.38
CA LEU A 685 21.28 7.33 -4.17
C LEU A 685 20.84 8.75 -3.71
N PRO A 686 19.61 8.92 -3.20
CA PRO A 686 19.20 10.13 -2.48
C PRO A 686 20.08 10.39 -1.24
N ASP A 687 20.13 11.63 -0.74
CA ASP A 687 20.82 11.92 0.53
C ASP A 687 20.18 11.16 1.69
N HIS A 688 21.03 10.49 2.46
CA HIS A 688 20.67 9.68 3.62
C HIS A 688 20.49 10.54 4.89
N GLY A 689 21.04 11.76 4.89
CA GLY A 689 20.95 12.69 6.02
C GLY A 689 22.10 12.60 7.02
N LEU A 690 23.16 11.85 6.69
CA LEU A 690 24.21 11.45 7.63
C LEU A 690 25.63 11.98 7.32
N GLY A 691 25.86 12.53 6.12
CA GLY A 691 27.18 13.08 5.69
C GLY A 691 27.56 14.43 6.33
N GLN A 692 28.57 15.12 5.78
CA GLN A 692 29.21 16.34 6.36
C GLN A 692 28.40 17.66 6.35
N ALA A 693 27.06 17.63 6.37
CA ALA A 693 26.27 18.87 6.51
C ALA A 693 26.40 19.43 7.95
N PRO A 694 26.36 20.77 8.15
CA PRO A 694 26.55 21.37 9.48
C PRO A 694 25.47 20.93 10.47
N GLU A 695 25.90 20.44 11.64
CA GLU A 695 24.99 19.98 12.69
C GLU A 695 24.25 21.15 13.35
N HIS A 696 22.91 21.11 13.35
CA HIS A 696 22.11 22.03 14.15
C HIS A 696 22.07 21.60 15.62
N ALA A 697 23.11 21.97 16.37
CA ALA A 697 23.13 21.85 17.82
C ALA A 697 22.12 22.82 18.47
N ALA A 698 21.23 22.29 19.30
CA ALA A 698 20.28 23.08 20.09
C ALA A 698 20.36 22.67 21.55
N ALA A 699 20.94 23.53 22.39
CA ALA A 699 20.98 23.37 23.84
C ALA A 699 19.66 23.84 24.47
N GLY A 700 19.09 23.06 25.38
CA GLY A 700 17.82 23.40 26.04
C GLY A 700 17.31 22.32 26.98
N GLY A 701 17.67 22.42 28.26
CA GLY A 701 17.41 21.39 29.26
C GLY A 701 18.52 20.32 29.32
N SER A 702 18.26 19.23 30.04
CA SER A 702 19.21 18.15 30.37
C SER A 702 19.52 17.18 29.21
N PHE A 703 19.54 17.69 27.98
CA PHE A 703 19.65 16.90 26.76
C PHE A 703 20.48 17.60 25.69
N LYS A 704 21.40 16.86 25.08
CA LYS A 704 22.08 17.29 23.85
C LYS A 704 21.31 16.72 22.66
N ARG A 705 21.00 17.57 21.68
CA ARG A 705 20.26 17.20 20.45
C ARG A 705 21.05 17.58 19.20
N ARG A 706 21.14 16.62 18.28
CA ARG A 706 21.60 16.80 16.89
C ARG A 706 20.47 16.35 15.95
N TYR A 707 20.21 17.08 14.89
CA TYR A 707 19.11 16.82 13.95
C TYR A 707 19.49 17.22 12.52
N ARG A 708 18.98 16.48 11.53
CA ARG A 708 19.07 16.81 10.11
C ARG A 708 17.87 16.27 9.31
N GLU A 709 17.35 17.10 8.41
CA GLU A 709 16.29 16.77 7.45
C GLU A 709 16.89 16.54 6.03
N THR A 710 16.23 15.74 5.20
CA THR A 710 16.55 15.54 3.77
C THR A 710 15.29 15.52 2.91
N ALA A 711 15.46 15.33 1.60
CA ALA A 711 14.36 15.09 0.66
C ALA A 711 13.67 13.73 0.82
N SER A 712 14.27 12.77 1.52
CA SER A 712 13.78 11.38 1.69
C SER A 712 13.35 11.04 3.13
N GLY A 713 13.86 11.78 4.11
CA GLY A 713 13.77 11.42 5.52
C GLY A 713 14.33 12.47 6.47
N TRP A 714 14.59 12.05 7.71
CA TRP A 714 15.38 12.80 8.67
C TRP A 714 16.02 11.89 9.72
N PHE A 715 17.08 12.40 10.35
CA PHE A 715 17.79 11.77 11.46
C PHE A 715 17.82 12.69 12.69
N GLN A 716 17.63 12.10 13.87
CA GLN A 716 17.87 12.74 15.15
C GLN A 716 18.74 11.85 16.06
N ARG A 717 19.77 12.43 16.66
CA ARG A 717 20.47 11.87 17.83
C ARG A 717 20.16 12.71 19.05
N LEU A 718 19.90 12.03 20.16
CA LEU A 718 19.66 12.65 21.45
C LEU A 718 20.40 11.91 22.56
N GLU A 719 20.91 12.64 23.54
CA GLU A 719 21.71 12.14 24.67
C GLU A 719 21.18 12.81 25.95
N GLU A 720 20.77 12.02 26.95
CA GLU A 720 20.31 12.51 28.25
C GLU A 720 21.49 12.66 29.22
N GLU A 721 21.76 13.90 29.64
CA GLU A 721 22.97 14.24 30.39
C GLU A 721 23.00 13.64 31.81
N THR A 722 21.83 13.25 32.34
CA THR A 722 21.69 12.67 33.69
C THR A 722 21.71 11.14 33.73
N SER A 723 21.49 10.46 32.60
CA SER A 723 21.46 8.98 32.54
C SER A 723 22.52 8.39 31.61
N GLY A 724 23.10 9.18 30.70
CA GLY A 724 23.97 8.70 29.65
C GLY A 724 23.24 7.94 28.53
N THR A 725 21.91 7.79 28.62
CA THR A 725 21.11 7.11 27.58
C THR A 725 21.16 7.90 26.28
N VAL A 726 21.42 7.19 25.17
CA VAL A 726 21.42 7.76 23.82
C VAL A 726 20.27 7.16 23.03
N TRP A 727 19.56 8.01 22.29
CA TRP A 727 18.56 7.60 21.31
C TRP A 727 18.98 8.01 19.90
N LEU A 728 18.84 7.06 18.96
CA LEU A 728 19.01 7.28 17.52
C LEU A 728 17.66 7.09 16.84
N GLN A 729 17.15 8.13 16.17
CA GLN A 729 15.88 8.06 15.43
C GLN A 729 16.09 8.38 13.96
N VAL A 730 15.73 7.45 13.09
CA VAL A 730 15.62 7.63 11.63
C VAL A 730 14.14 7.60 11.26
N VAL A 731 13.71 8.52 10.38
CA VAL A 731 12.38 8.50 9.74
C VAL A 731 12.55 8.62 8.23
N THR A 732 11.84 7.80 7.47
CA THR A 732 11.89 7.73 6.00
C THR A 732 10.47 7.77 5.43
N ASP A 733 10.31 8.38 4.25
CA ASP A 733 9.01 8.84 3.72
C ASP A 733 8.19 9.64 4.77
N PRO A 734 8.73 10.71 5.41
CA PRO A 734 8.10 11.45 6.50
C PRO A 734 6.88 12.30 6.08
N ASP A 735 6.28 11.98 4.93
CA ASP A 735 5.15 12.68 4.31
C ASP A 735 4.11 11.71 3.73
N GLY A 736 4.52 10.51 3.30
CA GLY A 736 3.63 9.49 2.77
C GLY A 736 2.92 8.64 3.83
N PRO A 737 1.85 7.91 3.44
CA PRO A 737 1.07 7.03 4.32
C PRO A 737 1.82 5.74 4.71
N GLU A 738 2.93 5.43 4.05
CA GLU A 738 3.76 4.25 4.30
C GLU A 738 5.09 4.60 5.01
N ALA A 739 5.13 5.79 5.64
CA ALA A 739 6.23 6.30 6.44
C ALA A 739 6.79 5.26 7.42
N ARG A 740 8.10 5.06 7.39
CA ARG A 740 8.81 4.15 8.31
C ARG A 740 9.61 4.96 9.33
N SER A 741 9.68 4.45 10.55
CA SER A 741 10.60 4.99 11.56
C SER A 741 11.33 3.88 12.29
N ARG A 742 12.57 4.15 12.70
CA ARG A 742 13.38 3.31 13.57
C ARG A 742 13.95 4.19 14.68
N LEU A 743 13.54 3.93 15.91
CA LEU A 743 14.07 4.52 17.14
C LEU A 743 14.82 3.42 17.89
N VAL A 744 16.09 3.66 18.21
CA VAL A 744 16.94 2.76 18.98
C VAL A 744 17.33 3.46 20.28
N GLU A 745 17.14 2.79 21.42
CA GLU A 745 17.59 3.20 22.76
C GLU A 745 18.84 2.40 23.10
N LEU A 746 19.96 3.11 23.34
CA LEU A 746 21.28 2.53 23.60
C LEU A 746 21.56 2.47 25.10
N GLY A 747 22.17 1.37 25.54
CA GLY A 747 22.64 1.19 26.91
C GLY A 747 23.96 1.91 27.20
N PRO A 748 24.43 1.91 28.45
CA PRO A 748 25.73 2.49 28.83
C PRO A 748 26.95 1.80 28.21
N ASP A 749 26.78 0.58 27.69
CA ASP A 749 27.75 -0.18 26.90
C ASP A 749 27.65 0.11 25.38
N GLY A 750 26.85 1.12 25.00
CA GLY A 750 26.56 1.50 23.63
C GLY A 750 25.52 0.61 22.93
N ARG A 751 25.26 -0.62 23.38
CA ARG A 751 24.44 -1.60 22.65
C ARG A 751 22.96 -1.25 22.64
N ALA A 752 22.24 -1.67 21.60
CA ALA A 752 20.80 -1.44 21.52
C ALA A 752 20.02 -2.30 22.54
N VAL A 753 19.53 -1.67 23.62
CA VAL A 753 18.77 -2.35 24.68
C VAL A 753 17.27 -2.43 24.38
N ARG A 754 16.78 -1.60 23.46
CA ARG A 754 15.35 -1.45 23.14
C ARG A 754 15.14 -0.77 21.78
N PHE A 755 14.13 -1.21 21.05
CA PHE A 755 13.73 -0.69 19.74
C PHE A 755 12.28 -0.22 19.75
N GLU A 756 12.00 0.84 18.99
CA GLU A 756 10.65 1.12 18.50
C GLU A 756 10.68 1.37 16.99
N ARG A 757 9.69 0.83 16.28
CA ARG A 757 9.54 1.03 14.83
C ARG A 757 8.13 1.48 14.46
N THR A 758 8.01 2.22 13.36
CA THR A 758 6.76 2.39 12.61
C THR A 758 6.91 1.66 11.29
N GLU A 759 6.04 0.67 11.03
CA GLU A 759 6.09 -0.20 9.84
C GLU A 759 4.66 -0.39 9.32
N GLU A 760 4.37 -0.01 8.08
CA GLU A 760 3.00 -0.06 7.50
C GLU A 760 1.94 0.64 8.36
N GLY A 761 2.30 1.78 8.98
CA GLY A 761 1.46 2.52 9.92
C GLY A 761 1.31 1.88 11.31
N ARG A 762 1.85 0.67 11.53
CA ARG A 762 1.81 -0.04 12.82
C ARG A 762 3.02 0.33 13.66
N GLN A 763 2.78 0.67 14.93
CA GLN A 763 3.85 0.92 15.90
C GLN A 763 4.24 -0.38 16.60
N LEU A 764 5.54 -0.70 16.61
CA LEU A 764 6.13 -1.84 17.30
C LEU A 764 7.11 -1.32 18.36
N ALA A 765 7.07 -1.86 19.57
CA ALA A 765 8.01 -1.52 20.65
C ALA A 765 8.44 -2.79 21.38
N TYR A 766 9.74 -3.04 21.48
CA TYR A 766 10.28 -4.33 21.96
C TYR A 766 11.69 -4.23 22.52
N ARG A 767 12.05 -5.29 23.25
CA ARG A 767 13.42 -5.67 23.58
C ARG A 767 13.70 -7.05 23.00
N LEU A 768 14.95 -7.31 22.68
CA LEU A 768 15.41 -8.62 22.24
C LEU A 768 15.92 -9.39 23.46
N ALA A 769 15.45 -10.62 23.65
CA ALA A 769 15.90 -11.50 24.73
C ALA A 769 16.62 -12.70 24.10
N ARG A 770 17.93 -12.82 24.37
CA ARG A 770 18.76 -13.94 23.92
C ARG A 770 18.74 -15.07 24.97
N ASP A 771 18.65 -16.29 24.49
CA ASP A 771 18.64 -17.54 25.25
C ASP A 771 19.45 -18.57 24.43
N GLY A 772 20.74 -18.69 24.77
CA GLY A 772 21.73 -19.41 23.95
C GLY A 772 21.83 -18.86 22.51
N SER A 773 21.44 -19.69 21.53
CA SER A 773 21.36 -19.38 20.11
C SER A 773 19.99 -18.83 19.65
N ARG A 774 19.01 -18.71 20.54
CA ARG A 774 17.68 -18.19 20.20
C ARG A 774 17.52 -16.75 20.68
N VAL A 775 16.95 -15.91 19.83
CA VAL A 775 16.57 -14.52 20.14
C VAL A 775 15.06 -14.39 19.99
N VAL A 776 14.39 -14.01 21.07
CA VAL A 776 12.93 -13.82 21.10
C VAL A 776 12.62 -12.35 21.28
N ALA A 777 11.83 -11.79 20.36
CA ALA A 777 11.31 -10.44 20.49
C ALA A 777 10.25 -10.36 21.61
N ARG A 778 10.54 -9.63 22.69
CA ARG A 778 9.59 -9.40 23.79
C ARG A 778 9.03 -7.99 23.67
N ARG A 779 7.70 -7.87 23.55
CA ARG A 779 7.02 -6.55 23.51
C ARG A 779 7.35 -5.73 24.76
N ALA A 780 7.60 -4.44 24.56
CA ALA A 780 7.91 -3.49 25.63
C ALA A 780 6.84 -2.39 25.69
N GLY A 781 6.48 -1.95 26.90
CA GLY A 781 5.77 -0.67 27.05
C GLY A 781 6.62 0.47 26.49
N ARG A 782 6.00 1.44 25.80
CA ARG A 782 6.73 2.51 25.07
C ARG A 782 7.73 3.24 25.97
N ALA A 783 8.80 3.77 25.37
CA ALA A 783 9.69 4.70 26.04
C ALA A 783 8.85 5.84 26.62
N ARG A 784 9.22 6.37 27.78
CA ARG A 784 8.52 7.54 28.36
C ARG A 784 8.49 8.62 27.29
N LEU A 785 7.29 9.08 26.91
CA LEU A 785 7.08 10.01 25.79
C LEU A 785 8.10 11.14 25.85
N LEU A 786 9.08 11.07 24.95
CA LEU A 786 10.27 11.91 24.98
C LEU A 786 9.82 13.37 24.93
N PRO A 787 9.98 14.19 25.99
CA PRO A 787 9.16 15.40 26.18
C PRO A 787 9.29 16.44 25.05
N PHE A 788 10.43 16.41 24.35
CA PHE A 788 10.77 17.28 23.23
C PHE A 788 10.09 16.92 21.89
N LEU A 789 9.42 15.77 21.74
CA LEU A 789 8.60 15.47 20.54
C LEU A 789 7.39 16.42 20.41
N ARG A 790 7.13 17.26 21.41
CA ARG A 790 6.18 18.39 21.36
C ARG A 790 6.77 19.69 20.79
N LEU A 791 8.09 19.78 20.59
CA LEU A 791 8.75 20.99 20.08
C LEU A 791 8.66 21.05 18.55
N ARG A 792 7.54 21.59 18.06
CA ARG A 792 7.33 21.96 16.65
C ARG A 792 8.54 22.76 16.12
N PRO A 793 9.10 22.43 14.95
CA PRO A 793 9.88 23.39 14.17
C PRO A 793 9.02 24.64 13.97
N GLY A 794 9.49 25.82 14.37
CA GLY A 794 8.68 27.05 14.31
C GLY A 794 7.70 27.25 15.47
N SER A 795 7.97 26.72 16.68
CA SER A 795 7.19 27.05 17.88
C SER A 795 7.35 28.52 18.33
N HIS A 796 6.80 29.47 17.57
CA HIS A 796 6.60 30.84 18.02
C HIS A 796 5.67 30.82 19.24
N ALA A 797 6.28 30.92 20.43
CA ALA A 797 5.59 31.12 21.69
C ALA A 797 5.16 32.59 21.84
N GLY A 798 4.39 33.09 20.86
CA GLY A 798 3.60 34.29 21.05
C GLY A 798 2.66 34.08 22.26
N PRO A 799 2.48 35.07 23.13
CA PRO A 799 1.73 34.89 24.37
C PRO A 799 0.31 34.45 24.07
N THR A 800 -0.13 33.35 24.68
CA THR A 800 -1.47 32.78 24.51
C THR A 800 -2.53 33.64 25.19
N ARG A 801 -2.80 34.83 24.63
CA ARG A 801 -4.07 35.51 24.85
C ARG A 801 -5.16 34.50 24.52
N ALA A 802 -6.10 34.29 25.45
CA ALA A 802 -7.28 33.50 25.19
C ALA A 802 -8.03 34.16 24.01
N THR A 803 -7.94 33.57 22.82
CA THR A 803 -8.62 34.09 21.64
C THR A 803 -10.10 33.95 21.87
N LEU A 804 -10.79 35.09 22.01
CA LEU A 804 -12.24 35.17 22.04
C LEU A 804 -12.81 34.34 20.89
N GLN A 805 -13.81 33.51 21.18
CA GLN A 805 -14.39 32.66 20.14
C GLN A 805 -15.09 33.56 19.10
N PRO A 806 -14.77 33.42 17.80
CA PRO A 806 -15.34 34.29 16.76
C PRO A 806 -16.88 34.27 16.77
N ALA A 807 -17.49 35.44 16.55
CA ALA A 807 -18.94 35.65 16.66
C ALA A 807 -19.79 34.62 15.89
N ASP A 808 -19.32 34.20 14.71
CA ASP A 808 -20.04 33.31 13.81
C ASP A 808 -19.61 31.82 13.91
N LEU A 809 -18.78 31.47 14.89
CA LEU A 809 -18.19 30.13 15.02
C LEU A 809 -18.75 29.38 16.25
N VAL A 810 -19.26 28.17 16.00
CA VAL A 810 -19.53 27.18 17.06
C VAL A 810 -18.41 26.13 17.02
N THR A 811 -17.86 25.79 18.19
CA THR A 811 -16.89 24.69 18.31
C THR A 811 -17.57 23.46 18.92
N LEU A 812 -17.19 22.26 18.47
CA LEU A 812 -17.72 20.98 18.88
C LEU A 812 -16.55 20.04 19.22
N SER A 813 -16.52 19.51 20.43
CA SER A 813 -15.61 18.42 20.84
C SER A 813 -16.38 17.14 21.13
N LEU A 814 -15.79 16.01 20.75
CA LEU A 814 -16.30 14.68 21.09
C LEU A 814 -15.45 14.07 22.19
N GLU A 815 -16.10 13.65 23.26
CA GLU A 815 -15.50 12.97 24.41
C GLU A 815 -15.91 11.49 24.35
N SER A 816 -14.97 10.64 23.94
CA SER A 816 -15.14 9.18 23.93
C SER A 816 -15.42 8.67 25.34
N PRO A 817 -16.41 7.78 25.54
CA PRO A 817 -16.60 7.12 26.84
C PRO A 817 -15.35 6.31 27.19
N GLY A 818 -14.77 6.59 28.37
CA GLY A 818 -13.49 6.02 28.80
C GLY A 818 -13.51 4.49 28.93
N GLU A 819 -12.32 3.87 28.96
CA GLU A 819 -12.11 2.43 28.76
C GLU A 819 -12.91 1.47 29.68
N ALA A 820 -13.46 1.96 30.79
CA ALA A 820 -14.28 1.20 31.72
C ALA A 820 -15.76 1.06 31.32
N ALA A 821 -16.26 1.88 30.39
CA ALA A 821 -17.60 1.74 29.82
C ALA A 821 -17.62 0.69 28.70
N ASP A 822 -18.78 0.10 28.38
CA ASP A 822 -18.97 -0.57 27.08
C ASP A 822 -18.92 0.50 25.99
N PRO A 823 -17.83 0.59 25.20
CA PRO A 823 -17.63 1.73 24.32
C PRO A 823 -18.61 1.71 23.16
N GLU A 824 -19.16 0.55 22.77
CA GLU A 824 -20.07 0.40 21.62
C GLU A 824 -21.53 0.68 21.99
N ARG A 825 -21.90 0.58 23.28
CA ARG A 825 -23.25 0.92 23.78
C ARG A 825 -23.35 2.29 24.46
N ALA A 826 -22.27 2.78 25.06
CA ALA A 826 -22.26 4.09 25.68
C ALA A 826 -22.52 5.20 24.63
N PRO A 827 -23.32 6.23 24.95
CA PRO A 827 -23.42 7.43 24.12
C PRO A 827 -22.06 8.15 24.11
N VAL A 828 -21.77 8.84 23.01
CA VAL A 828 -20.59 9.72 22.93
C VAL A 828 -21.00 11.06 23.51
N THR A 829 -20.20 11.60 24.43
CA THR A 829 -20.45 12.92 24.99
C THR A 829 -20.04 13.96 23.94
N VAL A 830 -20.99 14.80 23.52
CA VAL A 830 -20.74 15.89 22.58
C VAL A 830 -20.89 17.21 23.30
N SER A 831 -19.81 17.99 23.31
CA SER A 831 -19.73 19.29 23.93
C SER A 831 -19.64 20.37 22.87
N PHE A 832 -20.62 21.26 22.84
CA PHE A 832 -20.64 22.45 22.01
C PHE A 832 -20.23 23.66 22.85
N ARG A 833 -19.44 24.58 22.27
CA ARG A 833 -19.22 25.91 22.82
C ARG A 833 -19.62 26.97 21.78
N LEU A 834 -20.38 27.95 22.24
CA LEU A 834 -20.93 29.05 21.47
C LEU A 834 -19.99 30.26 21.46
N SER A 835 -20.21 31.17 20.53
CA SER A 835 -19.42 32.40 20.39
C SER A 835 -19.59 33.39 21.55
N ASP A 836 -20.72 33.33 22.27
CA ASP A 836 -20.93 34.05 23.54
C ASP A 836 -20.22 33.39 24.76
N GLY A 837 -19.48 32.31 24.53
CA GLY A 837 -18.74 31.58 25.55
C GLY A 837 -19.55 30.53 26.32
N ARG A 838 -20.88 30.48 26.17
CA ARG A 838 -21.69 29.41 26.77
C ARG A 838 -21.30 28.06 26.17
N ALA A 839 -21.34 27.01 26.99
CA ALA A 839 -21.14 25.64 26.54
C ALA A 839 -22.34 24.78 26.94
N PHE A 840 -22.68 23.79 26.10
CA PHE A 840 -23.66 22.76 26.41
C PHE A 840 -23.12 21.39 26.03
N THR A 841 -23.33 20.42 26.91
CA THR A 841 -22.80 19.05 26.78
C THR A 841 -23.95 18.06 26.85
N ALA A 842 -24.04 17.15 25.89
CA ALA A 842 -25.11 16.17 25.82
C ALA A 842 -24.58 14.76 25.45
N PRO A 843 -25.11 13.69 26.05
CA PRO A 843 -24.83 12.32 25.62
C PRO A 843 -25.58 12.04 24.31
N VAL A 844 -24.85 11.87 23.22
CA VAL A 844 -25.42 11.59 21.89
C VAL A 844 -25.38 10.08 21.61
N PRO A 845 -26.54 9.42 21.36
CA PRO A 845 -26.57 8.03 20.93
C PRO A 845 -25.76 7.81 19.64
N ARG A 846 -24.84 6.83 19.65
CA ARG A 846 -24.00 6.47 18.49
C ARG A 846 -24.75 6.35 17.15
N PRO A 847 -25.98 5.79 17.08
CA PRO A 847 -26.73 5.74 15.81
C PRO A 847 -27.03 7.11 15.18
N LEU A 848 -27.11 8.19 15.97
CA LEU A 848 -27.26 9.55 15.45
C LEU A 848 -25.96 10.10 14.88
N LEU A 849 -24.82 9.90 15.55
CA LEU A 849 -23.51 10.25 14.99
C LEU A 849 -23.19 9.42 13.73
N GLN A 850 -23.53 8.13 13.73
CA GLN A 850 -23.42 7.31 12.51
C GLN A 850 -24.30 7.85 11.37
N ARG A 851 -25.53 8.32 11.65
CA ARG A 851 -26.36 8.98 10.62
C ARG A 851 -25.77 10.29 10.13
N LEU A 852 -25.19 11.11 11.00
CA LEU A 852 -24.50 12.34 10.63
C LEU A 852 -23.34 12.03 9.67
N VAL A 853 -22.44 11.11 10.06
CA VAL A 853 -21.22 10.76 9.32
C VAL A 853 -21.49 9.94 8.05
N MET A 854 -22.54 9.11 8.02
CA MET A 854 -23.00 8.46 6.79
C MET A 854 -23.51 9.45 5.75
N GLY A 855 -23.92 10.67 6.14
CA GLY A 855 -24.48 11.66 5.23
C GLY A 855 -25.88 11.30 4.71
N PRO A 856 -26.55 12.23 4.01
CA PRO A 856 -27.92 12.02 3.56
C PRO A 856 -28.04 11.06 2.36
N GLU A 857 -26.93 10.61 1.76
CA GLU A 857 -26.92 9.63 0.66
C GLU A 857 -27.27 8.21 1.14
N ALA A 858 -27.02 7.90 2.41
CA ALA A 858 -27.18 6.55 2.97
C ALA A 858 -28.17 6.46 4.15
N VAL A 859 -28.85 7.56 4.48
CA VAL A 859 -29.82 7.63 5.58
C VAL A 859 -31.25 7.66 5.03
N PRO A 860 -32.16 6.77 5.48
CA PRO A 860 -33.58 6.84 5.13
C PRO A 860 -34.22 8.14 5.63
N ALA A 861 -35.17 8.69 4.87
CA ALA A 861 -35.83 9.97 5.16
C ALA A 861 -34.84 11.16 5.37
N PRO A 862 -33.92 11.43 4.43
CA PRO A 862 -32.89 12.46 4.58
C PRO A 862 -33.43 13.90 4.55
N GLU A 863 -34.71 14.10 4.26
CA GLU A 863 -35.42 15.36 4.47
C GLU A 863 -35.63 15.71 5.97
N LYS A 864 -35.51 14.73 6.88
CA LYS A 864 -35.70 14.91 8.33
C LYS A 864 -34.41 15.22 9.09
N GLY A 865 -33.28 15.37 8.39
CA GLY A 865 -31.99 15.69 8.99
C GLY A 865 -31.48 14.62 9.97
N VAL A 866 -30.68 15.08 10.94
CA VAL A 866 -30.23 14.32 12.12
C VAL A 866 -30.56 15.15 13.36
N PRO A 867 -31.60 14.79 14.14
CA PRO A 867 -32.08 15.61 15.26
C PRO A 867 -30.99 16.00 16.25
N GLY A 868 -30.93 17.29 16.59
CA GLY A 868 -29.94 17.86 17.51
C GLY A 868 -28.53 18.05 16.93
N LEU A 869 -28.30 17.70 15.67
CA LEU A 869 -27.00 17.82 14.99
C LEU A 869 -27.11 18.56 13.64
N ALA A 870 -27.97 18.11 12.73
CA ALA A 870 -28.16 18.72 11.42
C ALA A 870 -29.68 18.87 11.11
N PRO A 871 -30.25 20.09 11.18
CA PRO A 871 -29.62 21.35 11.58
C PRO A 871 -29.18 21.36 13.05
N LEU A 872 -28.31 22.33 13.40
CA LEU A 872 -27.88 22.56 14.77
C LEU A 872 -29.07 22.95 15.69
N PRO A 873 -28.98 22.72 17.02
CA PRO A 873 -29.96 23.20 17.98
C PRO A 873 -30.13 24.73 17.92
N GLU A 874 -31.36 25.24 18.04
CA GLU A 874 -31.67 26.68 17.93
C GLU A 874 -30.86 27.56 18.90
N MET A 875 -30.51 27.03 20.08
CA MET A 875 -29.66 27.70 21.07
C MET A 875 -28.26 28.05 20.56
N ALA A 876 -27.79 27.40 19.48
CA ALA A 876 -26.54 27.72 18.80
C ALA A 876 -26.65 28.92 17.84
N GLY A 877 -27.85 29.46 17.64
CA GLY A 877 -28.11 30.60 16.76
C GLY A 877 -28.00 30.23 15.28
N ARG A 878 -27.45 31.15 14.48
CA ARG A 878 -27.18 30.95 13.04
C ARG A 878 -25.68 31.12 12.78
N PRO A 879 -24.82 30.20 13.24
CA PRO A 879 -23.39 30.28 13.02
C PRO A 879 -23.08 30.11 11.53
N ARG A 880 -21.99 30.70 11.08
CA ARG A 880 -21.49 30.57 9.71
C ARG A 880 -20.68 29.29 9.52
N ALA A 881 -19.97 28.85 10.57
CA ALA A 881 -19.26 27.58 10.59
C ALA A 881 -19.45 26.81 11.91
N VAL A 882 -19.40 25.48 11.81
CA VAL A 882 -19.13 24.57 12.94
C VAL A 882 -17.72 23.99 12.79
N MET A 883 -16.91 24.15 13.84
CA MET A 883 -15.55 23.61 13.91
C MET A 883 -15.55 22.38 14.82
N VAL A 884 -15.27 21.22 14.24
CA VAL A 884 -15.07 19.99 15.02
C VAL A 884 -13.61 19.93 15.47
N LEU A 885 -13.40 19.93 16.77
CA LEU A 885 -12.08 19.96 17.40
C LEU A 885 -11.47 18.56 17.41
N GLU A 886 -10.20 18.45 17.01
CA GLU A 886 -9.49 17.18 16.99
C GLU A 886 -9.05 16.77 18.42
N GLY A 887 -9.22 15.47 18.74
CA GLY A 887 -8.80 14.92 20.02
C GLY A 887 -7.29 15.04 20.25
N ALA A 888 -6.89 15.34 21.49
CA ALA A 888 -5.50 15.60 21.86
C ALA A 888 -4.55 14.47 21.40
N GLY A 889 -3.51 14.85 20.66
CA GLY A 889 -2.48 13.94 20.15
C GLY A 889 -2.77 13.30 18.78
N ARG A 890 -3.95 13.48 18.18
CA ARG A 890 -4.28 12.93 16.85
C ARG A 890 -3.64 13.69 15.68
N GLY A 891 -3.46 15.00 15.82
CA GLY A 891 -2.73 15.85 14.87
C GLY A 891 -1.21 15.79 15.04
N LEU A 892 -0.65 14.61 15.34
CA LEU A 892 0.79 14.38 15.51
C LEU A 892 1.23 13.16 14.68
N PRO A 893 2.47 13.17 14.12
CA PRO A 893 2.96 12.07 13.29
C PRO A 893 2.95 10.69 13.96
N PRO A 894 2.80 9.60 13.17
CA PRO A 894 2.67 8.23 13.70
C PRO A 894 3.93 7.68 14.39
N TRP A 895 5.06 8.38 14.33
CA TRP A 895 6.28 8.09 15.10
C TRP A 895 6.44 8.96 16.37
N ALA A 896 5.62 9.99 16.56
CA ALA A 896 5.80 11.02 17.59
C ALA A 896 5.00 10.78 18.89
N VAL A 897 3.94 9.96 18.84
CA VAL A 897 3.09 9.61 19.99
C VAL A 897 2.73 8.13 20.00
N ALA A 898 2.42 7.59 21.19
CA ALA A 898 1.73 6.29 21.32
C ALA A 898 0.46 6.28 20.47
N PRO A 899 0.05 5.13 19.91
CA PRO A 899 -1.09 5.10 19.02
C PRO A 899 -2.33 5.33 19.87
N ALA A 900 -3.12 6.35 19.53
CA ALA A 900 -4.45 6.48 20.12
C ALA A 900 -5.22 5.16 19.85
N PRO A 901 -5.96 4.61 20.84
CA PRO A 901 -6.74 3.41 20.60
C PRO A 901 -7.76 3.70 19.50
N ALA A 902 -7.71 2.92 18.41
CA ALA A 902 -8.52 3.16 17.22
C ALA A 902 -10.01 3.32 17.57
N VAL A 903 -10.61 4.42 17.09
CA VAL A 903 -12.01 4.77 17.35
C VAL A 903 -12.89 4.52 16.13
N PRO A 904 -14.19 4.24 16.32
CA PRO A 904 -15.19 4.37 15.27
C PRO A 904 -15.11 5.73 14.54
N GLY A 905 -15.31 5.72 13.22
CA GLY A 905 -15.18 6.92 12.39
C GLY A 905 -16.13 8.05 12.79
N GLU A 906 -17.27 7.74 13.39
CA GLU A 906 -18.22 8.72 13.94
C GLU A 906 -17.73 9.48 15.19
N GLU A 907 -16.53 9.17 15.70
CA GLU A 907 -15.82 9.95 16.72
C GLU A 907 -14.62 10.75 16.15
N GLU A 908 -14.32 10.61 14.85
CA GLU A 908 -13.22 11.32 14.20
C GLU A 908 -13.68 12.72 13.74
N ALA A 909 -12.97 13.77 14.18
CA ALA A 909 -13.33 15.15 13.88
C ALA A 909 -13.52 15.43 12.38
N GLU A 910 -12.63 14.86 11.54
CA GLU A 910 -12.74 14.90 10.07
C GLU A 910 -14.05 14.32 9.53
N ARG A 911 -14.45 13.14 10.02
CA ARG A 911 -15.61 12.39 9.53
C ARG A 911 -16.91 13.05 10.00
N VAL A 912 -16.91 13.56 11.22
CA VAL A 912 -18.01 14.35 11.79
C VAL A 912 -18.18 15.65 11.00
N ALA A 913 -17.09 16.38 10.70
CA ALA A 913 -17.12 17.59 9.87
C ALA A 913 -17.56 17.31 8.42
N LEU A 914 -17.08 16.23 7.79
CA LEU A 914 -17.58 15.76 6.50
C LEU A 914 -19.08 15.39 6.55
N GLY A 915 -19.53 14.83 7.68
CA GLY A 915 -20.93 14.60 8.00
C GLY A 915 -21.72 15.90 7.91
N PHE A 916 -21.44 16.89 8.79
CA PHE A 916 -22.07 18.21 8.76
C PHE A 916 -22.06 18.85 7.35
N ALA A 917 -20.92 18.80 6.65
CA ALA A 917 -20.80 19.33 5.30
C ALA A 917 -21.75 18.66 4.28
N SER A 918 -21.99 17.34 4.40
CA SER A 918 -22.92 16.61 3.53
C SER A 918 -24.40 16.91 3.81
N TRP A 919 -24.75 17.26 5.05
CA TRP A 919 -26.13 17.64 5.42
C TRP A 919 -26.44 19.13 5.15
N ARG A 920 -25.41 19.97 4.91
CA ARG A 920 -25.52 21.43 4.72
C ARG A 920 -26.61 21.82 3.72
N ASP A 921 -26.51 21.32 2.50
CA ASP A 921 -27.37 21.73 1.37
C ASP A 921 -28.85 21.30 1.54
N ARG A 922 -29.14 20.39 2.47
CA ARG A 922 -30.51 19.95 2.82
C ARG A 922 -31.09 20.63 4.05
N THR A 923 -30.24 21.17 4.92
CA THR A 923 -30.63 21.72 6.23
C THR A 923 -30.41 23.22 6.32
N SER A 924 -29.90 23.86 5.26
CA SER A 924 -29.40 25.24 5.26
C SER A 924 -28.36 25.50 6.38
N GLY A 925 -27.56 24.47 6.68
CA GLY A 925 -26.63 24.47 7.81
C GLY A 925 -25.39 25.36 7.62
N PRO A 926 -24.58 25.51 8.69
CA PRO A 926 -23.27 26.15 8.61
C PRO A 926 -22.32 25.38 7.68
N ALA A 927 -21.22 26.03 7.27
CA ALA A 927 -20.06 25.29 6.76
C ALA A 927 -19.42 24.45 7.88
N ALA A 928 -18.67 23.41 7.55
CA ALA A 928 -18.04 22.52 8.54
C ALA A 928 -16.54 22.43 8.33
N VAL A 929 -15.79 22.57 9.42
CA VAL A 929 -14.31 22.63 9.43
C VAL A 929 -13.76 21.80 10.60
N VAL A 930 -12.46 21.51 10.57
CA VAL A 930 -11.70 20.80 11.61
C VAL A 930 -10.75 21.78 12.30
N GLY A 931 -10.68 21.75 13.63
CA GLY A 931 -9.68 22.49 14.41
C GLY A 931 -8.62 21.56 14.97
N VAL A 932 -7.36 21.69 14.53
CA VAL A 932 -6.24 20.79 14.91
C VAL A 932 -5.58 21.16 16.24
N ASP A 933 -5.87 22.34 16.79
CA ASP A 933 -5.26 22.87 18.02
C ASP A 933 -6.34 23.67 18.80
N VAL A 934 -6.93 23.06 19.83
CA VAL A 934 -8.07 23.61 20.61
C VAL A 934 -7.85 25.05 21.09
N ALA A 935 -6.60 25.46 21.32
CA ALA A 935 -6.25 26.80 21.77
C ALA A 935 -6.03 27.82 20.64
N ARG A 936 -5.77 27.36 19.40
CA ARG A 936 -5.37 28.23 18.26
C ARG A 936 -6.36 28.22 17.11
N SER A 937 -6.98 27.08 16.81
CA SER A 937 -7.83 26.90 15.62
C SER A 937 -8.99 27.92 15.54
N PRO A 938 -9.73 28.25 16.62
CA PRO A 938 -10.76 29.29 16.56
C PRO A 938 -10.18 30.67 16.17
N GLY A 939 -9.00 31.02 16.71
CA GLY A 939 -8.29 32.24 16.36
C GLY A 939 -7.78 32.24 14.92
N ARG A 940 -7.21 31.11 14.43
CA ARG A 940 -6.77 30.98 13.03
C ARG A 940 -7.95 31.06 12.06
N TRP A 941 -9.07 30.43 12.39
CA TRP A 941 -10.32 30.55 11.62
C TRP A 941 -10.82 31.99 11.58
N GLY A 942 -10.83 32.69 12.72
CA GLY A 942 -11.22 34.11 12.79
C GLY A 942 -10.31 35.04 11.98
N GLY A 943 -9.00 34.78 11.96
CA GLY A 943 -8.01 35.57 11.22
C GLY A 943 -7.75 35.15 9.78
N ALA A 944 -8.32 34.03 9.30
CA ALA A 944 -8.10 33.55 7.94
C ALA A 944 -8.78 34.47 6.90
N PRO A 945 -8.11 34.77 5.77
CA PRO A 945 -8.61 35.74 4.81
C PRO A 945 -9.85 35.24 4.07
N ALA A 946 -10.75 36.16 3.72
CA ALA A 946 -11.80 35.89 2.76
C ALA A 946 -11.22 35.63 1.35
N VAL A 947 -11.96 34.86 0.56
CA VAL A 947 -11.69 34.67 -0.88
C VAL A 947 -12.43 35.78 -1.61
N ASN A 948 -11.69 36.67 -2.28
CA ASN A 948 -12.24 37.90 -2.86
C ASN A 948 -12.20 37.89 -4.41
N GLY A 949 -12.95 36.98 -5.05
CA GLY A 949 -13.03 36.90 -6.51
C GLY A 949 -11.88 36.16 -7.20
N ASP A 950 -10.78 35.91 -6.49
CA ASP A 950 -9.50 35.47 -7.04
C ASP A 950 -8.96 34.21 -6.35
N ALA A 951 -8.33 33.31 -7.11
CA ALA A 951 -7.62 32.14 -6.64
C ALA A 951 -6.61 31.64 -7.68
N LEU A 952 -5.42 31.26 -7.22
CA LEU A 952 -4.34 30.74 -8.04
C LEU A 952 -4.42 29.20 -8.12
N LEU A 953 -4.40 28.63 -9.31
CA LEU A 953 -4.36 27.19 -9.53
C LEU A 953 -2.95 26.73 -9.88
N LEU A 954 -2.34 26.00 -8.94
CA LEU A 954 -1.05 25.35 -9.08
C LEU A 954 -1.26 23.94 -9.67
N ALA A 955 -0.76 23.71 -10.88
CA ALA A 955 -0.84 22.43 -11.61
C ALA A 955 0.51 22.12 -12.33
N PRO A 956 1.55 21.68 -11.58
CA PRO A 956 2.88 21.41 -12.14
C PRO A 956 2.86 20.28 -13.18
N ARG A 957 3.63 20.38 -14.28
CA ARG A 957 3.64 19.36 -15.35
C ARG A 957 3.88 17.94 -14.85
N GLY A 958 4.91 17.76 -14.01
CA GLY A 958 5.26 16.44 -13.45
C GLY A 958 4.26 15.90 -12.42
N ALA A 959 3.22 16.64 -12.06
CA ALA A 959 2.30 16.27 -10.99
C ALA A 959 1.14 15.35 -11.43
N PHE A 960 1.16 14.81 -12.66
CA PHE A 960 0.03 14.11 -13.27
C PHE A 960 0.38 12.69 -13.81
N PRO A 961 0.92 11.77 -12.97
CA PRO A 961 1.28 10.41 -13.40
C PRO A 961 0.09 9.43 -13.47
N GLY A 962 0.24 8.38 -14.29
CA GLY A 962 -0.62 7.19 -14.26
C GLY A 962 -2.10 7.49 -14.56
N LEU A 963 -3.01 7.21 -13.61
CA LEU A 963 -4.44 7.53 -13.79
C LEU A 963 -4.74 9.04 -13.84
N ALA A 964 -3.77 9.88 -13.44
CA ALA A 964 -3.84 11.34 -13.60
C ALA A 964 -3.23 11.83 -14.92
N GLU A 965 -2.71 10.95 -15.79
CA GLU A 965 -2.08 11.32 -17.07
C GLU A 965 -3.09 12.04 -18.00
N GLY A 966 -2.65 13.14 -18.65
CA GLY A 966 -3.50 14.02 -19.46
C GLY A 966 -4.50 14.91 -18.69
N TRP A 967 -4.54 14.86 -17.35
CA TRP A 967 -5.48 15.70 -16.60
C TRP A 967 -5.10 17.17 -16.52
N ARG A 968 -3.82 17.54 -16.60
CA ARG A 968 -3.38 18.95 -16.54
C ARG A 968 -3.99 19.77 -17.67
N GLU A 969 -4.10 19.19 -18.87
CA GLU A 969 -4.61 19.85 -20.08
C GLU A 969 -6.13 20.02 -19.98
N ARG A 970 -6.82 19.03 -19.40
CA ARG A 970 -8.27 19.07 -19.09
C ARG A 970 -8.58 20.10 -17.99
N ILE A 971 -7.71 20.20 -16.99
CA ILE A 971 -7.76 21.23 -15.94
C ILE A 971 -7.57 22.61 -16.57
N ALA A 972 -6.58 22.78 -17.46
CA ALA A 972 -6.30 24.04 -18.15
C ALA A 972 -7.48 24.52 -19.01
N ALA A 973 -8.20 23.62 -19.67
CA ALA A 973 -9.40 23.94 -20.43
C ALA A 973 -10.59 24.42 -19.57
N ASN A 974 -10.55 24.22 -18.24
CA ASN A 974 -11.65 24.53 -17.31
C ASN A 974 -11.31 25.64 -16.28
N TRP A 975 -10.13 26.26 -16.37
CA TRP A 975 -9.68 27.31 -15.45
C TRP A 975 -9.13 28.54 -16.21
N PRO A 976 -9.23 29.78 -15.67
CA PRO A 976 -8.58 30.94 -16.29
C PRO A 976 -7.08 30.73 -16.50
N ALA A 977 -6.62 30.90 -17.75
CA ALA A 977 -5.25 30.61 -18.14
C ALA A 977 -4.21 31.53 -17.47
N ASP A 978 -4.59 32.77 -17.15
CA ASP A 978 -3.78 33.72 -16.38
C ASP A 978 -3.56 33.26 -14.92
N ARG A 979 -4.44 32.37 -14.41
CA ARG A 979 -4.41 31.84 -13.04
C ARG A 979 -4.01 30.37 -12.95
N LEU A 980 -3.56 29.77 -14.05
CA LEU A 980 -2.99 28.43 -14.10
C LEU A 980 -1.46 28.54 -14.11
N VAL A 981 -0.78 28.06 -13.07
CA VAL A 981 0.67 28.14 -12.92
C VAL A 981 1.31 26.80 -12.54
N GLU A 982 2.59 26.65 -12.83
CA GLU A 982 3.36 25.43 -12.53
C GLU A 982 4.23 25.56 -11.26
N ALA A 983 4.48 26.80 -10.83
CA ALA A 983 5.12 27.19 -9.59
C ALA A 983 4.42 28.44 -9.02
N LEU A 984 4.65 28.79 -7.75
CA LEU A 984 4.18 30.07 -7.21
C LEU A 984 4.90 31.24 -7.91
N PRO A 985 4.18 32.33 -8.28
CA PRO A 985 4.79 33.60 -8.68
C PRO A 985 5.86 34.10 -7.72
N GLU A 986 6.87 34.81 -8.22
CA GLU A 986 7.99 35.31 -7.40
C GLU A 986 7.53 36.35 -6.36
N ASP A 987 6.64 37.26 -6.75
CA ASP A 987 6.05 38.26 -5.86
C ASP A 987 4.95 37.67 -4.94
N ALA A 988 5.14 37.81 -3.63
CA ALA A 988 4.20 37.40 -2.60
C ALA A 988 2.86 38.16 -2.61
N ALA A 989 2.82 39.39 -3.16
CA ALA A 989 1.59 40.16 -3.30
C ALA A 989 0.70 39.64 -4.45
N SER A 990 1.31 39.21 -5.55
CA SER A 990 0.62 38.57 -6.68
C SER A 990 -0.02 37.21 -6.37
N VAL A 991 0.39 36.55 -5.26
CA VAL A 991 -0.26 35.33 -4.77
C VAL A 991 -1.58 35.69 -4.06
N PRO A 992 -2.77 35.32 -4.58
CA PRO A 992 -4.05 35.64 -3.96
C PRO A 992 -4.26 34.92 -2.62
N SER A 993 -5.30 35.30 -1.87
CA SER A 993 -5.59 34.72 -0.54
C SER A 993 -5.87 33.22 -0.55
N LEU A 994 -6.25 32.66 -1.70
CA LEU A 994 -6.49 31.24 -1.93
C LEU A 994 -5.59 30.70 -3.04
N VAL A 995 -4.83 29.65 -2.73
CA VAL A 995 -4.14 28.81 -3.71
C VAL A 995 -4.79 27.42 -3.73
N LEU A 996 -5.03 26.88 -4.91
CA LEU A 996 -5.53 25.53 -5.15
C LEU A 996 -4.42 24.71 -5.82
N LEU A 997 -3.91 23.68 -5.17
CA LEU A 997 -3.04 22.67 -5.78
C LEU A 997 -3.91 21.50 -6.28
N VAL A 998 -3.78 21.14 -7.57
CA VAL A 998 -4.31 19.88 -8.10
C VAL A 998 -3.12 19.00 -8.49
N SER A 999 -3.09 17.76 -8.00
CA SER A 999 -1.96 16.85 -8.21
C SER A 999 -2.38 15.38 -8.09
N GLY A 1000 -1.92 14.55 -9.02
CA GLY A 1000 -1.97 13.09 -8.98
C GLY A 1000 -0.68 12.43 -8.48
N GLU A 1001 0.27 13.20 -7.94
CA GLU A 1001 1.53 12.68 -7.39
C GLU A 1001 1.28 11.62 -6.32
N PRO A 1002 2.15 10.59 -6.20
CA PRO A 1002 2.14 9.65 -5.08
C PRO A 1002 2.04 10.39 -3.74
N PRO A 1003 1.25 9.92 -2.76
CA PRO A 1003 0.99 10.66 -1.53
C PRO A 1003 2.23 11.17 -0.77
N GLY A 1004 3.37 10.47 -0.80
CA GLY A 1004 4.63 10.95 -0.22
C GLY A 1004 5.24 12.15 -0.96
N LEU A 1005 5.29 12.10 -2.30
CA LEU A 1005 5.71 13.25 -3.13
C LEU A 1005 4.77 14.45 -2.94
N LEU A 1006 3.45 14.22 -2.94
CA LEU A 1006 2.48 15.26 -2.69
C LEU A 1006 2.64 15.87 -1.29
N GLY A 1007 2.83 15.05 -0.25
CA GLY A 1007 3.07 15.54 1.11
C GLY A 1007 4.33 16.40 1.21
N ARG A 1008 5.45 15.99 0.58
CA ARG A 1008 6.67 16.83 0.48
C ARG A 1008 6.41 18.16 -0.23
N ARG A 1009 5.65 18.16 -1.34
CA ARG A 1009 5.23 19.40 -2.03
C ARG A 1009 4.39 20.30 -1.12
N LEU A 1010 3.48 19.72 -0.32
CA LEU A 1010 2.68 20.47 0.65
C LEU A 1010 3.52 21.06 1.78
N ARG A 1011 4.49 20.32 2.33
CA ARG A 1011 5.42 20.84 3.35
C ARG A 1011 6.28 21.98 2.80
N SER A 1012 6.76 21.85 1.57
CA SER A 1012 7.46 22.93 0.86
C SER A 1012 6.59 24.18 0.73
N LEU A 1013 5.34 24.04 0.24
CA LEU A 1013 4.39 25.16 0.12
C LEU A 1013 4.01 25.77 1.48
N ALA A 1014 3.89 24.98 2.55
CA ALA A 1014 3.55 25.48 3.87
C ALA A 1014 4.68 26.28 4.54
N ARG A 1015 5.94 25.98 4.17
CA ARG A 1015 7.15 26.69 4.64
C ARG A 1015 7.52 27.89 3.76
N ASP A 1016 7.01 27.99 2.53
CA ASP A 1016 7.24 29.11 1.60
C ASP A 1016 6.74 30.45 2.17
N GLU A 1017 7.58 31.49 2.10
CA GLU A 1017 7.25 32.81 2.67
C GLU A 1017 6.04 33.46 1.98
N ARG A 1018 5.87 33.22 0.67
CA ARG A 1018 4.79 33.78 -0.16
C ARG A 1018 3.42 33.20 0.22
N MET A 1019 3.41 32.05 0.88
CA MET A 1019 2.21 31.39 1.41
C MET A 1019 1.82 31.88 2.81
N SER A 1020 2.54 32.86 3.38
CA SER A 1020 2.21 33.42 4.68
C SER A 1020 0.83 34.08 4.71
N GLY A 1021 -0.01 33.64 5.66
CA GLY A 1021 -1.40 34.09 5.81
C GLY A 1021 -2.36 33.62 4.71
N LYS A 1022 -1.89 32.87 3.69
CA LYS A 1022 -2.71 32.37 2.59
C LYS A 1022 -3.43 31.06 2.98
N ILE A 1023 -4.46 30.70 2.21
CA ILE A 1023 -5.22 29.47 2.33
C ILE A 1023 -4.80 28.50 1.21
N LEU A 1024 -4.55 27.24 1.54
CA LEU A 1024 -4.13 26.21 0.57
C LEU A 1024 -5.20 25.11 0.44
N ALA A 1025 -5.94 25.10 -0.68
CA ALA A 1025 -6.74 23.95 -1.10
C ALA A 1025 -5.85 22.92 -1.81
N VAL A 1026 -6.14 21.63 -1.62
CA VAL A 1026 -5.37 20.51 -2.16
C VAL A 1026 -6.34 19.44 -2.67
N TRP A 1027 -6.33 19.22 -3.98
CA TRP A 1027 -7.14 18.20 -4.64
C TRP A 1027 -6.23 17.08 -5.15
N SER A 1028 -6.12 16.02 -4.36
CA SER A 1028 -5.31 14.85 -4.69
C SER A 1028 -6.07 13.92 -5.62
N LEU A 1029 -5.53 13.67 -6.81
CA LEU A 1029 -6.05 12.74 -7.83
C LEU A 1029 -5.39 11.34 -7.74
N ALA A 1030 -4.52 11.17 -6.75
CA ALA A 1030 -3.61 10.03 -6.64
C ALA A 1030 -4.31 8.75 -6.16
N ALA A 1031 -3.61 7.62 -6.29
CA ALA A 1031 -4.16 6.29 -6.02
C ALA A 1031 -4.33 5.91 -4.53
N GLY A 1032 -4.16 6.86 -3.59
CA GLY A 1032 -4.31 6.65 -2.16
C GLY A 1032 -4.44 7.96 -1.37
N PRO A 1033 -4.77 7.89 -0.07
CA PRO A 1033 -4.92 9.07 0.77
C PRO A 1033 -3.58 9.70 1.16
N LEU A 1034 -3.61 10.98 1.52
CA LEU A 1034 -2.56 11.63 2.30
C LEU A 1034 -2.62 11.16 3.77
N ARG A 1035 -1.55 11.40 4.53
CA ARG A 1035 -1.50 11.07 5.96
C ARG A 1035 -2.52 11.90 6.76
N PRO A 1036 -3.31 11.31 7.69
CA PRO A 1036 -4.35 12.06 8.40
C PRO A 1036 -3.84 13.18 9.31
N ASP A 1037 -2.63 13.04 9.85
CA ASP A 1037 -1.97 14.06 10.68
C ASP A 1037 -1.28 15.17 9.87
N LEU A 1038 -1.20 15.03 8.53
CA LEU A 1038 -0.47 15.96 7.67
C LEU A 1038 -1.04 17.38 7.72
N PRO A 1039 -2.37 17.65 7.65
CA PRO A 1039 -2.90 19.01 7.79
C PRO A 1039 -2.50 19.67 9.12
N ALA A 1040 -2.54 18.92 10.22
CA ALA A 1040 -2.13 19.41 11.54
C ALA A 1040 -0.64 19.75 11.56
N THR A 1041 0.21 18.89 10.97
CA THR A 1041 1.65 19.12 10.83
C THR A 1041 1.95 20.35 9.96
N LEU A 1042 1.30 20.49 8.80
CA LEU A 1042 1.45 21.65 7.90
C LEU A 1042 1.02 22.97 8.56
N LEU A 1043 -0.04 22.95 9.37
CA LEU A 1043 -0.52 24.11 10.14
C LEU A 1043 0.33 24.38 11.40
N ALA A 1044 1.12 23.40 11.85
CA ALA A 1044 2.01 23.49 13.00
C ALA A 1044 3.42 24.00 12.66
N GLU A 1045 3.95 23.61 11.49
CA GLU A 1045 5.24 24.08 10.95
C GLU A 1045 5.11 25.35 10.08
N GLY A 1046 3.98 25.48 9.37
CA GLY A 1046 3.84 26.41 8.25
C GLY A 1046 3.12 27.72 8.57
N ARG A 1047 3.26 28.68 7.64
CA ARG A 1047 2.68 30.03 7.74
C ARG A 1047 1.23 30.14 7.24
N LEU A 1048 0.60 29.00 6.95
CA LEU A 1048 -0.74 28.91 6.34
C LEU A 1048 -1.86 29.32 7.31
N ALA A 1049 -2.87 30.01 6.78
CA ALA A 1049 -4.10 30.35 7.49
C ALA A 1049 -5.12 29.20 7.52
N ALA A 1050 -5.12 28.31 6.52
CA ALA A 1050 -5.91 27.08 6.49
C ALA A 1050 -5.38 26.09 5.44
N VAL A 1051 -5.66 24.79 5.64
CA VAL A 1051 -5.42 23.73 4.65
C VAL A 1051 -6.75 23.05 4.32
N GLY A 1052 -7.10 22.92 3.04
CA GLY A 1052 -8.33 22.26 2.58
C GLY A 1052 -8.03 21.01 1.79
N LEU A 1053 -8.24 19.82 2.34
CA LEU A 1053 -8.01 18.56 1.63
C LEU A 1053 -9.27 18.06 0.92
N ARG A 1054 -9.08 17.56 -0.31
CA ARG A 1054 -10.06 16.75 -1.04
C ARG A 1054 -9.34 15.64 -1.79
N HIS A 1055 -9.60 14.40 -1.39
CA HIS A 1055 -9.17 13.23 -2.15
C HIS A 1055 -10.20 12.92 -3.24
N TRP A 1056 -9.73 12.78 -4.48
CA TRP A 1056 -10.50 12.30 -5.63
C TRP A 1056 -10.05 10.87 -5.92
N PRO A 1057 -10.80 9.85 -5.48
CA PRO A 1057 -10.47 8.48 -5.85
C PRO A 1057 -10.55 8.33 -7.36
N ALA A 1058 -9.71 7.45 -7.93
CA ALA A 1058 -9.70 7.09 -9.36
C ALA A 1058 -11.11 6.86 -9.93
N ALA A 1059 -12.00 6.30 -9.10
CA ALA A 1059 -13.42 6.06 -9.36
C ALA A 1059 -14.27 7.29 -9.77
N ARG A 1060 -13.75 8.52 -9.65
CA ARG A 1060 -14.52 9.76 -9.82
C ARG A 1060 -13.81 10.86 -10.58
N LEU A 1061 -12.65 10.58 -11.20
CA LEU A 1061 -11.91 11.57 -11.99
C LEU A 1061 -12.79 12.16 -13.10
N SER A 1062 -13.69 11.36 -13.70
CA SER A 1062 -14.70 11.82 -14.67
C SER A 1062 -15.56 13.03 -14.23
N ARG A 1063 -15.75 13.25 -12.93
CA ARG A 1063 -16.55 14.35 -12.38
C ARG A 1063 -15.71 15.58 -12.01
N LEU A 1064 -14.39 15.53 -12.20
CA LEU A 1064 -13.46 16.59 -11.80
C LEU A 1064 -13.65 17.88 -12.60
N GLU A 1065 -13.81 17.80 -13.93
CA GLU A 1065 -13.92 18.98 -14.83
C GLU A 1065 -15.10 19.88 -14.45
N ALA A 1066 -16.30 19.29 -14.37
CA ALA A 1066 -17.51 20.00 -13.99
C ALA A 1066 -17.40 20.65 -12.60
N VAL A 1067 -16.70 20.02 -11.67
CA VAL A 1067 -16.50 20.56 -10.32
C VAL A 1067 -15.40 21.62 -10.28
N LEU A 1068 -14.35 21.53 -11.11
CA LEU A 1068 -13.37 22.61 -11.30
C LEU A 1068 -14.05 23.86 -11.89
N ALA A 1069 -14.78 23.70 -12.99
CA ALA A 1069 -15.50 24.80 -13.63
C ALA A 1069 -16.51 25.47 -12.68
N ALA A 1070 -17.26 24.68 -11.90
CA ALA A 1070 -18.19 25.20 -10.90
C ALA A 1070 -17.46 25.94 -9.76
N ARG A 1071 -16.27 25.49 -9.33
CA ARG A 1071 -15.48 26.21 -8.31
C ARG A 1071 -14.79 27.46 -8.86
N ALA A 1072 -14.32 27.46 -10.11
CA ALA A 1072 -13.83 28.66 -10.78
C ALA A 1072 -14.92 29.75 -10.90
N ALA A 1073 -16.15 29.34 -11.22
CA ALA A 1073 -17.32 30.23 -11.19
C ALA A 1073 -17.64 30.72 -9.76
N ALA A 1074 -17.63 29.84 -8.76
CA ALA A 1074 -17.92 30.20 -7.38
C ALA A 1074 -16.87 31.11 -6.73
N VAL A 1075 -15.59 30.97 -7.09
CA VAL A 1075 -14.50 31.89 -6.71
C VAL A 1075 -14.76 33.28 -7.29
N ARG A 1076 -14.95 33.41 -8.61
CA ARG A 1076 -15.25 34.72 -9.22
C ARG A 1076 -16.51 35.36 -8.63
N ALA A 1077 -17.52 34.56 -8.34
CA ALA A 1077 -18.76 35.00 -7.71
C ALA A 1077 -18.62 35.41 -6.23
N SER A 1078 -17.45 35.27 -5.59
CA SER A 1078 -17.20 35.70 -4.21
C SER A 1078 -16.69 37.14 -4.05
N ALA A 1079 -16.31 37.79 -5.16
CA ALA A 1079 -15.80 39.17 -5.18
C ALA A 1079 -16.72 40.12 -4.40
N GLY A 1080 -16.16 40.88 -3.46
CA GLY A 1080 -16.89 41.83 -2.61
C GLY A 1080 -17.84 41.24 -1.56
N LYS A 1081 -18.06 39.91 -1.54
CA LYS A 1081 -19.03 39.24 -0.65
C LYS A 1081 -18.42 38.72 0.66
N GLY A 1082 -17.10 38.81 0.82
CA GLY A 1082 -16.41 38.35 2.02
C GLY A 1082 -16.60 36.85 2.32
N LEU A 1083 -16.79 36.01 1.30
CA LEU A 1083 -16.98 34.57 1.46
C LEU A 1083 -15.70 33.87 1.88
N ARG A 1084 -15.84 32.83 2.70
CA ARG A 1084 -14.76 31.99 3.21
C ARG A 1084 -14.55 30.78 2.30
N ALA A 1085 -13.36 30.16 2.39
CA ALA A 1085 -12.99 29.05 1.50
C ALA A 1085 -13.92 27.83 1.67
N GLU A 1086 -14.34 27.51 2.89
CA GLU A 1086 -15.30 26.45 3.21
C GLU A 1086 -16.73 26.69 2.69
N GLU A 1087 -17.11 27.94 2.42
CA GLU A 1087 -18.40 28.26 1.83
C GLU A 1087 -18.40 28.01 0.31
N ILE A 1088 -17.30 28.36 -0.36
CA ILE A 1088 -17.09 28.24 -1.81
C ILE A 1088 -16.75 26.79 -2.22
N PHE A 1089 -15.93 26.10 -1.42
CA PHE A 1089 -15.36 24.78 -1.72
C PHE A 1089 -16.08 23.63 -1.01
N ALA A 1090 -17.42 23.61 -1.07
CA ALA A 1090 -18.23 22.53 -0.50
C ALA A 1090 -17.75 21.13 -0.95
N GLY A 1091 -17.66 20.19 -0.01
CA GLY A 1091 -17.04 18.87 -0.20
C GLY A 1091 -15.50 18.89 -0.23
N THR A 1092 -14.86 19.94 0.28
CA THR A 1092 -13.44 19.97 0.67
C THR A 1092 -13.40 20.05 2.19
N LEU A 1093 -12.53 19.28 2.84
CA LEU A 1093 -12.40 19.26 4.29
C LEU A 1093 -11.34 20.28 4.73
N TRP A 1094 -11.77 21.30 5.47
CA TRP A 1094 -10.93 22.44 5.85
C TRP A 1094 -10.41 22.30 7.28
N PHE A 1095 -9.10 22.52 7.46
CA PHE A 1095 -8.36 22.43 8.71
C PHE A 1095 -7.78 23.80 9.09
N TYR A 1096 -7.84 24.13 10.38
CA TYR A 1096 -7.42 25.40 11.00
C TYR A 1096 -6.65 25.14 12.31
#